data_AF-A0A958XQE0-F1
#
_entry.id   AF-A0A958XQE0-F1
#
_cell.length_a   1.000
_cell.length_b   1.000
_cell.length_c   1.000
_cell.angle_alpha   90.00
_cell.angle_beta   90.00
_cell.angle_gamma   90.00
#
_symmetry.space_group_name_H-M   'P 1'
#
loop_
_entity.id
_entity.type
_entity.pdbx_description
1 polymer ?
#
loop_
_entity_poly.entity_id
_entity_poly.type
_entity_poly.pdbx_seq_one_letter_code
_entity_poly.pdbx_strand_id
1 'polypeptide(L)'
;MTWTTGAFAAEPGWEVIDLATNTVVFCEQSGGTAPVAGTTNLSLAAGTYQVTGFDSYGDGWNGGTLVFTQGSTTLFSTTGPPNPGTGFTPGNNACPGPSPVNGVSSAILGTFVVVAPDCQITCPANITVGSDPDMCGAFVDVPQPVTSDCAGIFPSFASAVTPLNFAGTLTNTPVTITAAFPPAIGDGTLTVTYQGDFDLTTETSVIIDENGVQVGIIGANGNQCGQDIDVFPVTVAQYTAWAADGVITFTLLPDAQVNQLNCAGGEFVQMTIDMPVASVPPYVNDYNFTEDASDNYPVGTTTVVWTTQDATGQFITCSMTVTVVDDIQPVINCPQDITYNLAPGECAIYHDYEVTAEDNCPIQGSVSNPVNPALTNNGQAGIMFTVENKKPFPITISSFDLSFRPGTFSFYTIEVWATTTATTHTGNQTNAAAWTKIGPDQNLDGPFNLNVLRNVSAGPGIVIPANSSRGVYVTSQQFFAGSPMVCEPNATGVIEDDYIRIDKSAGTLLVYPFGGPGTFANYIFYGNLNYAVPDLPVMQTAGLPSGAEFPIGTTQNCFITSDEAGNTNTCCFNVTVNEYANPIQSLVCNDLVQVSVDENCQAVINADQVLEGGPYGCYNNYIVELDKILPFGNGPWVPAVVGPADIGKTYQVRVTDPKTGNKCWGNIKIEDKLPPVLDCPPGSVACNVDPAPTSMTGPVAGPPMQLQSITTGGNTGNPGGLVFFNIDNLSGGDIELTEIGLSINANSTVEIWTKAGTHVGFETNQAAWTLSGTADATTGATGIGVLTPAPITTGPIVLPPGITGVGLIAPSAQHNYTNGTGANQTFTDGTVTLTMGTALNFPWNAPVFDPRVWNGYIIYNTAGVGGVPYPNGLEFNVNVFPTGTAGCYTVTAGAGDPVLEPCSDASLCYLDTEVTQDCASGLTKIINRKWTATDASGNTATCIQVIEVRRPTMASVDLPPSYDDIDEPALSCGGQFPTPDYLEGIGLQGYPYVFGKPDGCSIGWT
;
A
#
# COMPACT_ATOMS: atom_id res chain seq x y z
N MET A 1 -11.70 -24.35 56.78
CA MET A 1 -12.45 -25.56 57.20
C MET A 1 -13.50 -25.15 58.21
N THR A 2 -14.74 -25.60 58.05
CA THR A 2 -15.86 -25.32 58.95
C THR A 2 -16.56 -26.63 59.31
N TRP A 3 -16.95 -26.78 60.58
CA TRP A 3 -17.68 -27.95 61.05
C TRP A 3 -18.86 -27.59 61.95
N THR A 4 -19.90 -28.44 61.94
CA THR A 4 -21.11 -28.27 62.76
C THR A 4 -21.32 -29.43 63.73
N THR A 5 -21.96 -29.14 64.87
CA THR A 5 -22.26 -30.15 65.90
C THR A 5 -23.50 -30.99 65.57
N GLY A 6 -23.35 -32.32 65.53
CA GLY A 6 -24.45 -33.25 65.79
C GLY A 6 -24.44 -33.79 67.22
N ALA A 7 -25.40 -34.64 67.57
CA ALA A 7 -25.50 -35.21 68.92
C ALA A 7 -24.46 -36.33 69.10
N PHE A 8 -23.24 -35.95 69.47
CA PHE A 8 -22.14 -36.89 69.66
C PHE A 8 -22.17 -37.52 71.07
N ALA A 9 -22.26 -38.85 71.14
CA ALA A 9 -21.69 -39.59 72.27
C ALA A 9 -20.15 -39.58 72.12
N ALA A 10 -19.44 -39.73 73.23
CA ALA A 10 -18.05 -39.30 73.38
C ALA A 10 -17.04 -39.87 72.35
N GLU A 11 -16.17 -38.98 71.84
CA GLU A 11 -14.87 -39.21 71.18
C GLU A 11 -14.75 -39.58 69.68
N PRO A 12 -15.34 -38.78 68.76
CA PRO A 12 -14.89 -38.72 67.37
C PRO A 12 -13.80 -37.66 67.11
N GLY A 13 -12.86 -37.94 66.20
CA GLY A 13 -11.89 -36.97 65.68
C GLY A 13 -11.69 -37.09 64.16
N TRP A 14 -11.01 -36.10 63.57
CA TRP A 14 -10.65 -36.09 62.15
C TRP A 14 -9.21 -35.66 61.93
N GLU A 15 -8.62 -36.18 60.86
CA GLU A 15 -7.30 -35.81 60.39
C GLU A 15 -7.33 -35.50 58.89
N VAL A 16 -6.41 -34.65 58.46
CA VAL A 16 -6.12 -34.34 57.06
C VAL A 16 -4.73 -34.85 56.77
N ILE A 17 -4.62 -35.70 55.74
CA ILE A 17 -3.39 -36.34 55.31
C ILE A 17 -2.99 -35.76 53.96
N ASP A 18 -1.74 -35.33 53.83
CA ASP A 18 -1.15 -35.05 52.53
C ASP A 18 -0.82 -36.38 51.84
N LEU A 19 -1.43 -36.65 50.69
CA LEU A 19 -1.23 -37.91 49.98
C LEU A 19 0.15 -38.02 49.30
N ALA A 20 0.84 -36.91 49.08
CA ALA A 20 2.18 -36.93 48.48
C ALA A 20 3.24 -37.38 49.48
N THR A 21 3.14 -36.90 50.72
CA THR A 21 4.10 -37.17 51.80
C THR A 21 3.61 -38.24 52.78
N ASN A 22 2.32 -38.61 52.70
CA ASN A 22 1.64 -39.54 53.60
C ASN A 22 1.73 -39.13 55.09
N THR A 23 1.79 -37.82 55.35
CA THR A 23 1.85 -37.24 56.70
C THR A 23 0.53 -36.58 57.07
N VAL A 24 0.21 -36.59 58.37
CA VAL A 24 -0.94 -35.86 58.91
C VAL A 24 -0.56 -34.39 58.99
N VAL A 25 -1.25 -33.55 58.20
CA VAL A 25 -1.03 -32.10 58.14
C VAL A 25 -1.96 -31.31 59.05
N PHE A 26 -3.04 -31.95 59.51
CA PHE A 26 -3.94 -31.38 60.51
C PHE A 26 -4.68 -32.50 61.25
N CYS A 27 -4.91 -32.34 62.54
CA CYS A 27 -5.80 -33.21 63.30
C CYS A 27 -6.53 -32.46 64.41
N GLU A 28 -7.76 -32.88 64.68
CA GLU A 28 -8.54 -32.47 65.85
C GLU A 28 -9.05 -33.70 66.63
N GLN A 29 -8.75 -33.76 67.93
CA GLN A 29 -9.22 -34.79 68.86
C GLN A 29 -9.86 -34.11 70.08
N SER A 30 -11.11 -34.42 70.40
CA SER A 30 -11.75 -33.90 71.59
C SER A 30 -11.60 -34.88 72.76
N GLY A 31 -10.91 -34.44 73.82
CA GLY A 31 -10.65 -35.23 75.03
C GLY A 31 -11.89 -35.44 75.91
N GLY A 32 -12.88 -36.18 75.41
CA GLY A 32 -14.05 -36.64 76.18
C GLY A 32 -15.30 -35.74 76.13
N THR A 33 -15.33 -34.67 75.33
CA THR A 33 -16.53 -33.84 75.07
C THR A 33 -16.73 -33.60 73.58
N ALA A 34 -17.95 -33.48 73.08
CA ALA A 34 -18.21 -33.24 71.65
C ALA A 34 -17.49 -31.97 71.13
N PRO A 35 -16.84 -31.99 69.94
CA PRO A 35 -16.23 -30.79 69.37
C PRO A 35 -17.31 -29.72 69.16
N VAL A 36 -17.10 -28.49 69.64
CA VAL A 36 -18.03 -27.37 69.43
C VAL A 36 -17.95 -26.93 67.97
N ALA A 37 -19.08 -26.59 67.33
CA ALA A 37 -19.10 -26.09 65.95
C ALA A 37 -18.12 -24.92 65.79
N GLY A 38 -17.29 -24.98 64.75
CA GLY A 38 -16.17 -24.06 64.61
C GLY A 38 -15.73 -23.88 63.16
N THR A 39 -14.89 -22.88 62.96
CA THR A 39 -14.20 -22.61 61.70
C THR A 39 -12.72 -22.40 62.00
N THR A 40 -11.85 -23.04 61.23
CA THR A 40 -10.41 -22.84 61.29
C THR A 40 -9.83 -22.68 59.90
N ASN A 41 -8.74 -21.92 59.80
CA ASN A 41 -7.97 -21.77 58.57
C ASN A 41 -6.85 -22.81 58.56
N LEU A 42 -6.71 -23.50 57.43
CA LEU A 42 -5.64 -24.47 57.20
C LEU A 42 -4.71 -23.90 56.13
N SER A 43 -3.42 -23.79 56.43
CA SER A 43 -2.39 -23.45 55.44
C SER A 43 -1.85 -24.74 54.84
N LEU A 44 -2.33 -25.10 53.65
CA LEU A 44 -1.94 -26.30 52.91
C LEU A 44 -1.23 -25.89 51.61
N ALA A 45 -0.22 -26.65 51.19
CA ALA A 45 0.40 -26.47 49.88
C ALA A 45 -0.55 -26.91 48.74
N ALA A 46 -0.21 -26.58 47.50
CA ALA A 46 -0.94 -27.15 46.35
C ALA A 46 -0.69 -28.67 46.31
N GLY A 47 -1.76 -29.46 46.29
CA GLY A 47 -1.64 -30.91 46.46
C GLY A 47 -2.98 -31.62 46.64
N THR A 48 -2.94 -32.94 46.72
CA THR A 48 -4.13 -33.77 47.00
C THR A 48 -4.10 -34.21 48.46
N TYR A 49 -5.17 -33.91 49.17
CA TYR A 49 -5.33 -34.19 50.59
C TYR A 49 -6.47 -35.17 50.81
N GLN A 50 -6.32 -36.05 51.79
CA GLN A 50 -7.33 -37.00 52.22
C GLN A 50 -7.83 -36.64 53.61
N VAL A 51 -9.14 -36.67 53.80
CA VAL A 51 -9.77 -36.50 55.12
C VAL A 51 -10.18 -37.86 55.64
N THR A 52 -9.70 -38.21 56.82
CA THR A 52 -10.06 -39.42 57.54
C THR A 52 -10.75 -39.07 58.84
N GLY A 53 -11.87 -39.73 59.11
CA GLY A 53 -12.57 -39.66 60.38
C GLY A 53 -12.24 -40.91 61.19
N PHE A 54 -12.08 -40.77 62.49
CA PHE A 54 -11.85 -41.90 63.38
C PHE A 54 -12.81 -41.89 64.57
N ASP A 55 -13.16 -43.10 64.99
CA ASP A 55 -13.98 -43.39 66.15
C ASP A 55 -13.20 -44.34 67.07
N SER A 56 -12.91 -43.86 68.27
CA SER A 56 -12.08 -44.56 69.26
C SER A 56 -12.80 -45.71 69.96
N TYR A 57 -14.14 -45.77 69.94
CA TYR A 57 -14.93 -46.79 70.64
C TYR A 57 -15.86 -47.61 69.73
N GLY A 58 -15.98 -47.25 68.45
CA GLY A 58 -16.72 -48.02 67.45
C GLY A 58 -18.23 -48.00 67.65
N ASP A 59 -18.77 -46.97 68.33
CA ASP A 59 -20.19 -46.79 68.60
C ASP A 59 -20.92 -45.92 67.54
N GLY A 60 -20.16 -45.32 66.61
CA GLY A 60 -20.64 -44.76 65.37
C GLY A 60 -20.88 -43.24 65.39
N TRP A 61 -20.58 -42.59 64.26
CA TRP A 61 -20.87 -41.17 64.01
C TRP A 61 -22.36 -40.94 63.75
N ASN A 62 -22.98 -39.96 64.44
CA ASN A 62 -24.37 -39.57 64.17
C ASN A 62 -24.54 -38.04 64.11
N GLY A 63 -24.48 -37.50 62.90
CA GLY A 63 -24.76 -36.09 62.59
C GLY A 63 -23.58 -35.14 62.79
N GLY A 64 -23.40 -34.22 61.83
CA GLY A 64 -22.31 -33.24 61.76
C GLY A 64 -21.87 -33.05 60.31
N THR A 65 -21.60 -31.81 59.89
CA THR A 65 -21.10 -31.48 58.54
C THR A 65 -19.68 -30.95 58.63
N LEU A 66 -18.80 -31.42 57.76
CA LEU A 66 -17.45 -30.89 57.56
C LEU A 66 -17.38 -30.25 56.17
N VAL A 67 -16.85 -29.03 56.08
CA VAL A 67 -16.76 -28.27 54.83
C VAL A 67 -15.36 -27.66 54.71
N PHE A 68 -14.71 -27.88 53.57
CA PHE A 68 -13.46 -27.25 53.17
C PHE A 68 -13.74 -26.31 52.01
N THR A 69 -13.33 -25.06 52.16
CA THR A 69 -13.47 -24.01 51.14
C THR A 69 -12.12 -23.36 50.88
N GLN A 70 -11.86 -23.02 49.62
CA GLN A 70 -10.77 -22.17 49.18
C GLN A 70 -11.39 -20.95 48.49
N GLY A 71 -11.24 -19.76 49.08
CA GLY A 71 -12.01 -18.59 48.69
C GLY A 71 -13.52 -18.84 48.83
N SER A 72 -14.27 -18.64 47.74
CA SER A 72 -15.71 -18.94 47.66
C SER A 72 -16.02 -20.38 47.20
N THR A 73 -15.01 -21.15 46.77
CA THR A 73 -15.19 -22.49 46.21
C THR A 73 -15.17 -23.54 47.31
N THR A 74 -16.18 -24.41 47.38
CA THR A 74 -16.17 -25.58 48.27
C THR A 74 -15.36 -26.70 47.64
N LEU A 75 -14.21 -27.02 48.23
CA LEU A 75 -13.31 -28.09 47.78
C LEU A 75 -13.83 -29.47 48.17
N PHE A 76 -14.43 -29.57 49.35
CA PHE A 76 -14.98 -30.82 49.87
C PHE A 76 -16.02 -30.53 50.94
N SER A 77 -17.09 -31.31 50.94
CA SER A 77 -18.08 -31.29 52.01
C SER A 77 -18.60 -32.70 52.24
N THR A 78 -18.75 -33.06 53.51
CA THR A 78 -19.32 -34.34 53.91
C THR A 78 -20.24 -34.13 55.10
N THR A 79 -21.30 -34.92 55.15
CA THR A 79 -22.14 -35.11 56.33
C THR A 79 -21.92 -36.55 56.79
N GLY A 80 -21.65 -36.76 58.08
CA GLY A 80 -21.20 -38.05 58.62
C GLY A 80 -21.86 -39.30 57.99
N PRO A 81 -21.09 -40.35 57.63
CA PRO A 81 -21.67 -41.56 57.05
C PRO A 81 -22.56 -42.30 58.07
N PRO A 82 -23.68 -42.92 57.66
CA PRO A 82 -24.44 -43.80 58.52
C PRO A 82 -23.64 -45.09 58.82
N ASN A 83 -23.32 -45.31 60.10
CA ASN A 83 -22.82 -46.53 60.74
C ASN A 83 -22.33 -47.67 59.80
N PRO A 84 -21.02 -47.81 59.56
CA PRO A 84 -20.46 -48.94 58.82
C PRO A 84 -20.06 -50.08 59.78
N GLY A 85 -20.80 -51.18 59.75
CA GLY A 85 -20.55 -52.34 60.61
C GLY A 85 -19.17 -52.99 60.43
N THR A 86 -18.54 -53.31 61.57
CA THR A 86 -17.53 -54.36 61.87
C THR A 86 -16.54 -54.82 60.78
N GLY A 87 -16.02 -53.92 59.95
CA GLY A 87 -15.13 -54.27 58.85
C GLY A 87 -14.03 -53.26 58.56
N PHE A 88 -13.28 -52.83 59.56
CA PHE A 88 -12.11 -51.96 59.36
C PHE A 88 -10.83 -52.60 59.93
N THR A 89 -9.74 -52.45 59.19
CA THR A 89 -8.38 -52.84 59.60
C THR A 89 -7.76 -51.78 60.51
N PRO A 90 -7.00 -52.15 61.56
CA PRO A 90 -6.33 -51.18 62.41
C PRO A 90 -5.34 -50.33 61.61
N GLY A 91 -5.57 -49.02 61.56
CA GLY A 91 -4.62 -48.04 61.01
C GLY A 91 -3.79 -47.44 62.14
N ASN A 92 -2.48 -47.34 61.96
CA ASN A 92 -1.53 -46.96 63.01
C ASN A 92 -1.25 -45.44 63.08
N ASN A 93 -2.11 -44.61 62.48
CA ASN A 93 -1.94 -43.17 62.44
C ASN A 93 -3.10 -42.53 63.20
N ALA A 94 -3.01 -42.55 64.53
CA ALA A 94 -3.76 -41.62 65.36
C ALA A 94 -2.86 -40.42 65.65
N CYS A 95 -3.47 -39.25 65.80
CA CYS A 95 -2.80 -37.99 66.10
C CYS A 95 -1.82 -38.15 67.26
N PRO A 96 -0.65 -37.47 67.24
CA PRO A 96 0.40 -37.71 68.22
C PRO A 96 -0.11 -37.37 69.62
N GLY A 97 -0.47 -38.41 70.38
CA GLY A 97 -1.00 -38.35 71.73
C GLY A 97 -0.64 -39.62 72.49
N PRO A 98 -0.54 -39.58 73.84
CA PRO A 98 0.10 -40.63 74.61
C PRO A 98 -0.88 -41.75 75.00
N SER A 99 -1.28 -42.61 74.05
CA SER A 99 -1.63 -44.02 74.34
C SER A 99 -2.00 -44.78 73.06
N PRO A 100 -1.46 -46.01 72.83
CA PRO A 100 -1.94 -46.87 71.77
C PRO A 100 -3.26 -47.49 72.20
N VAL A 101 -4.39 -46.90 71.79
CA VAL A 101 -5.67 -47.62 71.80
C VAL A 101 -5.66 -48.55 70.59
N ASN A 102 -5.22 -49.79 70.78
CA ASN A 102 -5.42 -50.84 69.79
C ASN A 102 -6.94 -51.07 69.63
N GLY A 103 -7.52 -50.61 68.52
CA GLY A 103 -8.94 -50.81 68.19
C GLY A 103 -9.62 -49.71 67.38
N VAL A 104 -8.95 -48.63 67.00
CA VAL A 104 -9.57 -47.48 66.31
C VAL A 104 -10.03 -47.86 64.89
N SER A 105 -11.32 -47.71 64.60
CA SER A 105 -11.83 -47.80 63.23
C SER A 105 -11.75 -46.42 62.57
N SER A 106 -10.94 -46.29 61.52
CA SER A 106 -10.88 -45.07 60.69
C SER A 106 -11.58 -45.29 59.35
N ALA A 107 -12.25 -44.26 58.86
CA ALA A 107 -12.92 -44.25 57.57
C ALA A 107 -12.48 -43.03 56.76
N ILE A 108 -12.18 -43.26 55.48
CA ILE A 108 -11.92 -42.18 54.54
C ILE A 108 -13.24 -41.45 54.29
N LEU A 109 -13.29 -40.18 54.67
CA LEU A 109 -14.46 -39.32 54.48
C LEU A 109 -14.46 -38.69 53.09
N GLY A 110 -13.29 -38.53 52.49
CA GLY A 110 -13.10 -38.13 51.10
C GLY A 110 -11.72 -37.55 50.84
N THR A 111 -11.49 -37.08 49.62
CA THR A 111 -10.26 -36.42 49.18
C THR A 111 -10.60 -35.07 48.57
N PHE A 112 -9.73 -34.08 48.75
CA PHE A 112 -9.85 -32.78 48.12
C PHE A 112 -8.50 -32.32 47.57
N VAL A 113 -8.55 -31.51 46.51
CA VAL A 113 -7.35 -30.95 45.89
C VAL A 113 -7.30 -29.47 46.24
N VAL A 114 -6.16 -29.04 46.77
CA VAL A 114 -5.83 -27.62 46.90
C VAL A 114 -5.07 -27.24 45.64
N VAL A 115 -5.60 -26.31 44.86
CA VAL A 115 -4.94 -25.75 43.68
C VAL A 115 -4.26 -24.44 44.07
N ALA A 116 -3.12 -24.11 43.46
CA ALA A 116 -2.60 -22.75 43.56
C ALA A 116 -3.63 -21.78 42.94
N PRO A 117 -3.91 -20.60 43.53
CA PRO A 117 -4.73 -19.62 42.87
C PRO A 117 -4.06 -19.20 41.55
N ASP A 118 -4.84 -19.09 40.47
CA ASP A 118 -4.34 -18.62 39.19
C ASP A 118 -3.90 -17.15 39.34
N CYS A 119 -2.62 -16.86 39.11
CA CYS A 119 -2.10 -15.49 39.13
C CYS A 119 -2.81 -14.64 38.05
N GLN A 120 -3.40 -13.51 38.45
CA GLN A 120 -4.11 -12.60 37.55
C GLN A 120 -3.41 -11.25 37.47
N ILE A 121 -3.22 -10.75 36.24
CA ILE A 121 -2.78 -9.38 35.95
C ILE A 121 -3.97 -8.55 35.47
N THR A 122 -4.21 -7.42 36.12
CA THR A 122 -5.24 -6.43 35.74
C THR A 122 -4.55 -5.20 35.18
N CYS A 123 -4.86 -4.89 33.92
CA CYS A 123 -4.29 -3.74 33.23
C CYS A 123 -4.92 -2.42 33.72
N PRO A 124 -4.20 -1.29 33.54
CA PRO A 124 -4.77 0.04 33.66
C PRO A 124 -5.97 0.23 32.72
N ALA A 125 -6.82 1.21 33.03
CA ALA A 125 -7.86 1.63 32.11
C ALA A 125 -7.27 2.24 30.83
N ASN A 126 -7.99 2.14 29.72
CA ASN A 126 -7.63 2.81 28.48
C ASN A 126 -7.55 4.34 28.69
N ILE A 127 -6.56 4.98 28.07
CA ILE A 127 -6.31 6.41 28.20
C ILE A 127 -6.64 7.09 26.87
N THR A 128 -7.30 8.25 26.94
CA THR A 128 -7.53 9.12 25.77
C THR A 128 -7.12 10.54 26.11
N VAL A 129 -6.23 11.13 25.30
CA VAL A 129 -5.72 12.50 25.46
C VAL A 129 -5.71 13.24 24.12
N GLY A 130 -5.70 14.58 24.16
CA GLY A 130 -5.45 15.43 22.99
C GLY A 130 -3.97 15.45 22.60
N SER A 131 -3.65 15.94 21.40
CA SER A 131 -2.27 16.09 20.94
C SER A 131 -1.62 17.32 21.58
N ASP A 132 -0.31 17.25 21.82
CA ASP A 132 0.46 18.38 22.33
C ASP A 132 0.75 19.37 21.18
N PRO A 133 0.66 20.71 21.41
CA PRO A 133 0.85 21.71 20.34
C PRO A 133 2.23 21.66 19.65
N ASP A 134 3.23 21.08 20.31
CA ASP A 134 4.62 21.05 19.84
C ASP A 134 5.00 19.71 19.17
N MET A 135 4.08 18.73 19.07
CA MET A 135 4.35 17.42 18.45
C MET A 135 3.10 16.71 17.91
N CYS A 136 3.27 15.83 16.93
CA CYS A 136 2.22 14.93 16.40
C CYS A 136 2.03 13.71 17.32
N GLY A 137 1.61 13.99 18.56
CA GLY A 137 1.50 13.01 19.64
C GLY A 137 1.24 13.68 20.98
N ALA A 138 1.30 12.93 22.06
CA ALA A 138 1.22 13.46 23.41
C ALA A 138 2.10 12.66 24.37
N PHE A 139 2.68 13.33 25.36
CA PHE A 139 3.25 12.61 26.50
C PHE A 139 2.12 12.06 27.38
N VAL A 140 2.08 10.75 27.58
CA VAL A 140 1.03 10.07 28.34
C VAL A 140 1.63 9.37 29.55
N ASP A 141 1.20 9.79 30.74
CA ASP A 141 1.48 9.08 31.99
C ASP A 141 0.63 7.79 32.05
N VAL A 142 1.27 6.63 31.93
CA VAL A 142 0.58 5.34 31.95
C VAL A 142 0.67 4.73 33.35
N PRO A 143 -0.46 4.51 34.05
CA PRO A 143 -0.46 3.87 35.35
C PRO A 143 0.12 2.45 35.29
N GLN A 144 0.72 1.99 36.38
CA GLN A 144 1.22 0.63 36.51
C GLN A 144 0.08 -0.40 36.55
N PRO A 145 0.24 -1.61 35.95
CA PRO A 145 -0.71 -2.70 36.13
C PRO A 145 -0.73 -3.18 37.58
N VAL A 146 -1.85 -3.76 38.00
CA VAL A 146 -1.99 -4.36 39.34
C VAL A 146 -2.11 -5.87 39.21
N THR A 147 -1.43 -6.62 40.07
CA THR A 147 -1.64 -8.06 40.18
C THR A 147 -2.48 -8.40 41.40
N SER A 148 -3.31 -9.42 41.23
CA SER A 148 -4.01 -10.09 42.33
C SER A 148 -3.61 -11.55 42.32
N ASP A 149 -3.36 -12.10 43.51
CA ASP A 149 -2.97 -13.50 43.71
C ASP A 149 -1.65 -13.94 43.04
N CYS A 150 -0.86 -12.98 42.54
CA CYS A 150 0.53 -13.17 42.09
C CYS A 150 1.58 -12.90 43.17
N ALA A 151 1.14 -12.54 44.38
CA ALA A 151 1.99 -12.26 45.52
C ALA A 151 2.54 -13.56 46.11
N GLY A 152 3.63 -14.05 45.53
CA GLY A 152 4.59 -14.89 46.24
C GLY A 152 5.64 -14.02 46.92
N ILE A 153 5.31 -13.30 48.00
CA ILE A 153 6.26 -13.33 49.12
C ILE A 153 5.92 -14.66 49.78
N PHE A 154 6.57 -15.72 49.35
CA PHE A 154 6.63 -16.91 50.18
C PHE A 154 7.83 -16.70 51.09
N PRO A 155 7.63 -16.49 52.41
CA PRO A 155 8.58 -17.07 53.34
C PRO A 155 8.72 -18.53 52.92
N SER A 156 9.94 -19.01 52.65
CA SER A 156 10.15 -20.45 52.55
C SER A 156 9.98 -21.04 53.95
N PHE A 157 8.72 -21.20 54.40
CA PHE A 157 8.43 -21.79 55.70
C PHE A 157 8.70 -23.28 55.60
N ALA A 158 9.88 -23.67 56.03
CA ALA A 158 10.23 -25.06 56.25
C ALA A 158 10.29 -25.26 57.76
N SER A 159 9.36 -26.06 58.30
CA SER A 159 9.33 -26.37 59.72
C SER A 159 9.32 -27.86 59.99
N ALA A 160 9.91 -28.26 61.11
CA ALA A 160 9.83 -29.62 61.62
C ALA A 160 9.67 -29.58 63.14
N VAL A 161 8.81 -30.45 63.66
CA VAL A 161 8.59 -30.67 65.09
C VAL A 161 9.17 -32.01 65.47
N THR A 162 10.01 -32.06 66.48
CA THR A 162 10.58 -33.31 67.01
C THR A 162 10.44 -33.36 68.52
N PRO A 163 10.02 -34.50 69.12
CA PRO A 163 10.08 -34.69 70.56
C PRO A 163 11.50 -34.55 71.10
N LEU A 164 11.66 -33.95 72.28
CA LEU A 164 12.97 -33.90 72.94
C LEU A 164 13.41 -35.31 73.37
N ASN A 165 14.67 -35.66 73.09
CA ASN A 165 15.22 -36.98 73.42
C ASN A 165 15.79 -36.98 74.83
N PHE A 166 15.29 -37.86 75.70
CA PHE A 166 15.76 -37.99 77.08
C PHE A 166 16.36 -39.36 77.40
N ALA A 167 17.43 -39.36 78.19
CA ALA A 167 17.98 -40.53 78.87
C ALA A 167 18.24 -40.21 80.36
N GLY A 168 17.22 -39.66 81.01
CA GLY A 168 17.29 -39.01 82.33
C GLY A 168 17.42 -37.49 82.22
N THR A 169 18.34 -37.03 81.37
CA THR A 169 18.51 -35.61 80.98
C THR A 169 18.42 -35.48 79.46
N LEU A 170 18.38 -34.25 78.94
CA LEU A 170 18.34 -33.97 77.51
C LEU A 170 19.56 -34.61 76.83
N THR A 171 19.30 -35.30 75.74
CA THR A 171 20.30 -35.90 74.85
C THR A 171 20.15 -35.33 73.45
N ASN A 172 21.07 -35.70 72.54
CA ASN A 172 21.04 -35.23 71.16
C ASN A 172 19.66 -35.40 70.54
N THR A 173 19.03 -34.27 70.21
CA THR A 173 17.71 -34.24 69.59
C THR A 173 17.85 -33.67 68.18
N PRO A 174 17.96 -34.53 67.15
CA PRO A 174 18.02 -34.08 65.76
C PRO A 174 16.63 -33.64 65.27
N VAL A 175 16.58 -32.51 64.56
CA VAL A 175 15.40 -31.95 63.92
C VAL A 175 15.69 -31.86 62.42
N THR A 176 15.04 -32.72 61.64
CA THR A 176 15.25 -32.80 60.18
C THR A 176 14.08 -32.14 59.44
N ILE A 177 14.39 -31.16 58.60
CA ILE A 177 13.47 -30.41 57.76
C ILE A 177 13.67 -30.87 56.31
N THR A 178 12.61 -31.42 55.70
CA THR A 178 12.61 -31.83 54.29
C THR A 178 11.57 -31.01 53.52
N ALA A 179 12.04 -30.12 52.66
CA ALA A 179 11.19 -29.23 51.85
C ALA A 179 11.89 -28.90 50.51
N ALA A 180 11.16 -28.27 49.58
CA ALA A 180 11.81 -27.60 48.46
C ALA A 180 12.44 -26.30 48.95
N PHE A 181 13.77 -26.17 48.85
CA PHE A 181 14.51 -25.00 49.33
C PHE A 181 14.90 -24.08 48.17
N PRO A 182 14.09 -23.06 47.82
CA PRO A 182 14.42 -22.09 46.77
C PRO A 182 15.60 -21.19 47.18
N PRO A 183 16.34 -20.61 46.21
CA PRO A 183 17.42 -19.66 46.50
C PRO A 183 16.92 -18.41 47.25
N ALA A 184 17.58 -18.07 48.36
CA ALA A 184 17.28 -16.85 49.13
C ALA A 184 17.96 -15.62 48.51
N ILE A 185 17.29 -14.46 48.55
CA ILE A 185 17.80 -13.17 48.06
C ILE A 185 18.20 -12.18 49.17
N GLY A 186 17.95 -12.55 50.42
CA GLY A 186 18.28 -11.74 51.60
C GLY A 186 18.39 -12.60 52.86
N ASP A 187 18.90 -12.01 53.93
CA ASP A 187 19.02 -12.69 55.22
C ASP A 187 17.63 -12.92 55.82
N GLY A 188 17.51 -14.04 56.54
CA GLY A 188 16.26 -14.51 57.15
C GLY A 188 16.43 -14.87 58.62
N THR A 189 15.52 -15.69 59.14
CA THR A 189 15.54 -16.12 60.55
C THR A 189 15.25 -17.61 60.72
N LEU A 190 15.83 -18.21 61.75
CA LEU A 190 15.49 -19.50 62.30
C LEU A 190 14.74 -19.27 63.61
N THR A 191 13.45 -19.56 63.63
CA THR A 191 12.62 -19.52 64.84
C THR A 191 12.59 -20.91 65.48
N VAL A 192 12.95 -21.00 66.75
CA VAL A 192 12.97 -22.24 67.54
C VAL A 192 11.95 -22.12 68.65
N THR A 193 10.87 -22.88 68.56
CA THR A 193 9.85 -23.00 69.60
C THR A 193 10.09 -24.29 70.36
N TYR A 194 10.18 -24.24 71.68
CA TYR A 194 10.46 -25.43 72.48
C TYR A 194 9.63 -25.45 73.76
N GLN A 195 9.36 -26.66 74.26
CA GLN A 195 8.59 -26.91 75.49
C GLN A 195 9.28 -28.01 76.30
N GLY A 196 9.64 -27.69 77.55
CA GLY A 196 10.35 -28.61 78.44
C GLY A 196 10.78 -27.94 79.75
N ASP A 197 11.80 -28.51 80.39
CA ASP A 197 12.43 -27.99 81.61
C ASP A 197 13.53 -26.98 81.27
N PHE A 198 13.12 -25.75 80.94
CA PHE A 198 14.01 -24.64 80.54
C PHE A 198 13.86 -23.40 81.44
N ASP A 199 13.36 -23.56 82.67
CA ASP A 199 12.95 -22.44 83.53
C ASP A 199 14.07 -21.87 84.40
N LEU A 200 15.22 -22.54 84.46
CA LEU A 200 16.42 -22.05 85.12
C LEU A 200 17.39 -21.37 84.15
N THR A 201 18.27 -20.52 84.68
CA THR A 201 19.34 -19.86 83.90
C THR A 201 20.40 -20.83 83.38
N THR A 202 20.42 -22.06 83.92
CA THR A 202 21.39 -23.10 83.62
C THR A 202 20.80 -24.26 82.82
N GLU A 203 19.50 -24.22 82.51
CA GLU A 203 18.81 -25.13 81.62
C GLU A 203 18.80 -24.52 80.22
N THR A 204 19.83 -24.83 79.45
CA THR A 204 20.04 -24.31 78.09
C THR A 204 20.41 -25.45 77.15
N SER A 205 20.24 -25.29 75.86
CA SER A 205 20.78 -26.24 74.88
C SER A 205 21.39 -25.50 73.70
N VAL A 206 22.55 -25.97 73.25
CA VAL A 206 23.23 -25.45 72.07
C VAL A 206 22.64 -26.12 70.83
N ILE A 207 22.31 -25.32 69.82
CA ILE A 207 21.87 -25.80 68.51
C ILE A 207 23.05 -25.80 67.55
N ILE A 208 23.30 -26.94 66.92
CA ILE A 208 24.28 -27.08 65.83
C ILE A 208 23.58 -27.43 64.51
N ASP A 209 24.15 -27.02 63.38
CA ASP A 209 23.74 -27.45 62.03
C ASP A 209 24.31 -28.83 61.65
N GLU A 210 23.98 -29.34 60.45
CA GLU A 210 24.45 -30.66 60.00
C GLU A 210 25.97 -30.73 59.75
N ASN A 211 26.65 -29.59 59.69
CA ASN A 211 28.10 -29.48 59.59
C ASN A 211 28.78 -29.38 60.96
N GLY A 212 28.00 -29.41 62.05
CA GLY A 212 28.47 -29.31 63.43
C GLY A 212 28.82 -27.90 63.88
N VAL A 213 28.40 -26.88 63.13
CA VAL A 213 28.61 -25.46 63.46
C VAL A 213 27.47 -24.98 64.35
N GLN A 214 27.80 -24.24 65.42
CA GLN A 214 26.80 -23.68 66.31
C GLN A 214 25.98 -22.57 65.64
N VAL A 215 24.66 -22.71 65.68
CA VAL A 215 23.67 -21.75 65.16
C VAL A 215 23.20 -20.80 66.27
N GLY A 216 22.97 -21.33 67.47
CA GLY A 216 22.41 -20.57 68.58
C GLY A 216 22.42 -21.36 69.90
N ILE A 217 22.00 -20.70 70.97
CA ILE A 217 21.73 -21.34 72.27
C ILE A 217 20.30 -20.98 72.62
N ILE A 218 19.50 -21.99 72.92
CA ILE A 218 18.13 -21.83 73.41
C ILE A 218 18.08 -22.08 74.90
N GLY A 219 17.08 -21.50 75.56
CA GLY A 219 16.93 -21.64 77.01
C GLY A 219 17.83 -20.69 77.80
N ALA A 220 17.29 -20.33 78.97
CA ALA A 220 17.80 -19.47 80.05
C ALA A 220 16.64 -18.58 80.54
N ASN A 221 15.88 -19.06 81.54
CA ASN A 221 14.64 -18.44 82.08
C ASN A 221 13.38 -18.58 81.20
N GLY A 222 13.21 -19.74 80.55
CA GLY A 222 11.94 -20.11 79.93
C GLY A 222 10.82 -20.36 80.95
N ASN A 223 9.65 -20.75 80.47
CA ASN A 223 8.54 -21.18 81.31
C ASN A 223 8.56 -22.70 81.45
N GLN A 224 8.53 -23.20 82.68
CA GLN A 224 8.45 -24.64 82.93
C GLN A 224 7.18 -25.22 82.30
N CYS A 225 7.35 -26.15 81.36
CA CYS A 225 6.25 -26.70 80.55
C CYS A 225 5.43 -25.67 79.75
N GLY A 226 5.91 -24.43 79.63
CA GLY A 226 5.38 -23.44 78.69
C GLY A 226 6.09 -23.54 77.34
N GLN A 227 5.50 -22.93 76.31
CA GLN A 227 6.16 -22.79 75.02
C GLN A 227 6.95 -21.50 75.00
N ASP A 228 8.26 -21.63 74.83
CA ASP A 228 9.17 -20.50 74.66
C ASP A 228 9.68 -20.44 73.23
N ILE A 229 10.09 -19.25 72.80
CA ILE A 229 10.47 -18.97 71.41
C ILE A 229 11.77 -18.17 71.42
N ASP A 230 12.79 -18.72 70.75
CA ASP A 230 14.04 -18.03 70.43
C ASP A 230 14.17 -17.85 68.92
N VAL A 231 14.75 -16.74 68.48
CA VAL A 231 14.90 -16.39 67.05
C VAL A 231 16.36 -16.07 66.75
N PHE A 232 16.93 -16.77 65.78
CA PHE A 232 18.32 -16.60 65.34
C PHE A 232 18.37 -16.04 63.92
N PRO A 233 19.25 -15.07 63.61
CA PRO A 233 19.45 -14.60 62.24
C PRO A 233 20.14 -15.67 61.39
N VAL A 234 19.73 -15.81 60.13
CA VAL A 234 20.31 -16.75 59.16
C VAL A 234 20.74 -15.96 57.93
N THR A 235 22.02 -16.03 57.58
CA THR A 235 22.52 -15.38 56.36
C THR A 235 22.20 -16.21 55.11
N VAL A 236 22.12 -15.56 53.95
CA VAL A 236 21.97 -16.25 52.65
C VAL A 236 23.01 -17.35 52.45
N ALA A 237 24.26 -17.11 52.87
CA ALA A 237 25.35 -18.07 52.72
C ALA A 237 25.18 -19.32 53.60
N GLN A 238 24.71 -19.14 54.84
CA GLN A 238 24.41 -20.26 55.75
C GLN A 238 23.26 -21.11 55.21
N TYR A 239 22.16 -20.46 54.82
CA TYR A 239 21.00 -21.16 54.25
C TYR A 239 21.34 -21.90 52.96
N THR A 240 22.12 -21.29 52.05
CA THR A 240 22.54 -21.93 50.80
C THR A 240 23.41 -23.17 51.04
N ALA A 241 24.26 -23.13 52.08
CA ALA A 241 25.05 -24.28 52.47
C ALA A 241 24.17 -25.42 53.02
N TRP A 242 23.16 -25.09 53.83
CA TRP A 242 22.24 -26.08 54.39
C TRP A 242 21.29 -26.69 53.37
N ALA A 243 20.77 -25.88 52.45
CA ALA A 243 19.79 -26.29 51.45
C ALA A 243 20.38 -27.16 50.31
N ALA A 244 21.71 -27.37 50.27
CA ALA A 244 22.41 -27.89 49.11
C ALA A 244 22.04 -29.35 48.72
N ASP A 245 21.66 -30.17 49.69
CA ASP A 245 21.30 -31.58 49.49
C ASP A 245 19.78 -31.84 49.60
N GLY A 246 18.99 -30.78 49.80
CA GLY A 246 17.54 -30.87 49.92
C GLY A 246 17.03 -31.32 51.30
N VAL A 247 17.91 -31.45 52.31
CA VAL A 247 17.53 -31.86 53.68
C VAL A 247 18.36 -31.10 54.72
N ILE A 248 17.72 -30.25 55.52
CA ILE A 248 18.40 -29.50 56.58
C ILE A 248 18.22 -30.23 57.91
N THR A 249 19.30 -30.50 58.65
CA THR A 249 19.22 -31.11 59.98
C THR A 249 19.92 -30.28 61.04
N PHE A 250 19.17 -29.85 62.04
CA PHE A 250 19.72 -29.24 63.25
C PHE A 250 19.77 -30.26 64.38
N THR A 251 20.67 -30.09 65.35
CA THR A 251 20.71 -30.94 66.54
C THR A 251 20.81 -30.09 67.80
N LEU A 252 19.90 -30.31 68.75
CA LEU A 252 20.03 -29.81 70.12
C LEU A 252 21.03 -30.70 70.85
N LEU A 253 22.05 -30.10 71.43
CA LEU A 253 23.06 -30.81 72.19
C LEU A 253 22.58 -31.15 73.61
N PRO A 254 23.17 -32.19 74.24
CA PRO A 254 22.76 -32.66 75.54
C PRO A 254 23.02 -31.60 76.61
N ASP A 255 22.09 -31.47 77.55
CA ASP A 255 22.28 -30.69 78.77
C ASP A 255 21.84 -31.52 79.97
N ALA A 256 22.67 -31.53 81.02
CA ALA A 256 22.45 -32.39 82.19
C ALA A 256 21.42 -31.82 83.17
N GLN A 257 20.98 -30.58 82.97
CA GLN A 257 20.02 -29.90 83.83
C GLN A 257 18.61 -29.94 83.24
N VAL A 258 18.49 -29.88 81.90
CA VAL A 258 17.22 -30.11 81.21
C VAL A 258 16.80 -31.57 81.39
N ASN A 259 15.74 -31.81 82.18
CA ASN A 259 15.23 -33.15 82.46
C ASN A 259 13.80 -33.36 81.93
N GLN A 260 13.34 -34.62 81.97
CA GLN A 260 12.02 -35.00 81.49
C GLN A 260 10.96 -34.74 82.57
N LEU A 261 10.05 -33.79 82.33
CA LEU A 261 8.96 -33.36 83.22
C LEU A 261 7.58 -33.92 82.84
N ASN A 262 7.42 -34.47 81.63
CA ASN A 262 6.14 -34.94 81.07
C ASN A 262 5.08 -33.84 80.97
N CYS A 263 5.43 -32.73 80.32
CA CYS A 263 4.54 -31.60 80.09
C CYS A 263 3.25 -31.98 79.30
N ALA A 264 2.15 -31.26 79.57
CA ALA A 264 0.91 -31.42 78.81
C ALA A 264 1.11 -30.95 77.35
N GLY A 265 0.86 -31.86 76.39
CA GLY A 265 1.20 -31.64 74.97
C GLY A 265 2.55 -32.24 74.54
N GLY A 266 3.30 -32.85 75.47
CA GLY A 266 4.62 -33.42 75.22
C GLY A 266 5.75 -32.39 75.34
N GLU A 267 6.98 -32.89 75.36
CA GLU A 267 8.20 -32.08 75.36
C GLU A 267 8.81 -32.15 73.97
N PHE A 268 8.95 -30.99 73.32
CA PHE A 268 9.30 -30.94 71.91
C PHE A 268 10.12 -29.70 71.58
N VAL A 269 10.74 -29.75 70.42
CA VAL A 269 11.31 -28.61 69.72
C VAL A 269 10.75 -28.54 68.31
N GLN A 270 10.30 -27.36 67.91
CA GLN A 270 9.91 -27.00 66.57
C GLN A 270 10.89 -25.97 66.04
N MET A 271 11.44 -26.23 64.85
CA MET A 271 12.29 -25.27 64.15
C MET A 271 11.59 -24.82 62.89
N THR A 272 11.60 -23.52 62.62
CA THR A 272 11.02 -22.89 61.43
C THR A 272 12.05 -21.96 60.81
N ILE A 273 12.47 -22.26 59.59
CA ILE A 273 13.31 -21.36 58.78
C ILE A 273 12.39 -20.43 58.00
N ASP A 274 12.74 -19.14 57.94
CA ASP A 274 12.09 -18.11 57.13
C ASP A 274 13.17 -17.33 56.38
N MET A 275 13.26 -17.52 55.06
CA MET A 275 14.17 -16.78 54.18
C MET A 275 13.40 -15.99 53.12
N PRO A 276 13.80 -14.74 52.83
CA PRO A 276 13.24 -13.97 51.71
C PRO A 276 13.75 -14.53 50.38
N VAL A 277 12.82 -14.84 49.47
CA VAL A 277 13.10 -15.35 48.11
C VAL A 277 12.71 -14.31 47.07
N ALA A 278 13.29 -14.41 45.86
CA ALA A 278 13.06 -13.44 44.79
C ALA A 278 11.58 -13.28 44.49
N SER A 279 11.10 -12.03 44.44
CA SER A 279 9.82 -11.72 43.81
C SER A 279 9.91 -12.03 42.31
N VAL A 280 8.78 -12.44 41.76
CA VAL A 280 8.49 -12.44 40.32
C VAL A 280 8.95 -11.12 39.67
N PRO A 281 9.49 -11.13 38.44
CA PRO A 281 10.02 -9.94 37.77
C PRO A 281 9.01 -8.78 37.74
N PRO A 282 9.52 -7.54 37.84
CA PRO A 282 8.69 -6.35 37.70
C PRO A 282 8.15 -6.32 36.26
N TYR A 283 6.91 -5.87 36.12
CA TYR A 283 6.18 -5.85 34.85
C TYR A 283 7.04 -5.28 33.72
N VAL A 284 6.99 -5.87 32.53
CA VAL A 284 7.62 -5.30 31.34
C VAL A 284 6.55 -5.03 30.30
N ASN A 285 6.55 -3.83 29.72
CA ASN A 285 5.66 -3.48 28.62
C ASN A 285 6.34 -3.65 27.25
N ASP A 286 5.55 -3.80 26.20
CA ASP A 286 6.03 -3.97 24.81
C ASP A 286 6.29 -2.63 24.07
N TYR A 287 5.98 -1.49 24.67
CA TYR A 287 6.14 -0.17 24.06
C TYR A 287 7.57 0.35 24.20
N ASN A 288 8.07 0.49 25.44
CA ASN A 288 9.42 0.97 25.73
C ASN A 288 10.29 -0.07 26.46
N PHE A 289 9.79 -1.28 26.68
CA PHE A 289 10.51 -2.40 27.30
C PHE A 289 11.00 -2.11 28.73
N THR A 290 10.34 -1.18 29.42
CA THR A 290 10.63 -0.85 30.82
C THR A 290 9.49 -1.25 31.75
N GLU A 291 9.66 -0.97 33.04
CA GLU A 291 8.60 -1.10 34.04
C GLU A 291 7.57 0.01 33.94
N ASP A 292 7.87 1.13 33.27
CA ASP A 292 6.99 2.29 33.14
C ASP A 292 6.69 2.58 31.67
N ALA A 293 5.44 2.40 31.27
CA ALA A 293 5.02 2.68 29.90
C ALA A 293 4.74 4.18 29.65
N SER A 294 5.00 5.07 30.63
CA SER A 294 4.87 6.51 30.45
C SER A 294 5.90 7.02 29.45
N ASP A 295 5.45 7.60 28.34
CA ASP A 295 6.30 8.04 27.23
C ASP A 295 5.49 8.95 26.28
N ASN A 296 6.12 9.41 25.19
CA ASN A 296 5.44 10.07 24.08
C ASN A 296 4.75 9.02 23.20
N TYR A 297 3.44 9.17 23.02
CA TYR A 297 2.62 8.35 22.14
C TYR A 297 2.26 9.14 20.88
N PRO A 298 2.38 8.56 19.67
CA PRO A 298 1.93 9.21 18.44
C PRO A 298 0.40 9.32 18.40
N VAL A 299 -0.12 10.25 17.59
CA VAL A 299 -1.56 10.31 17.27
C VAL A 299 -2.05 8.96 16.75
N GLY A 300 -3.24 8.55 17.20
CA GLY A 300 -3.82 7.24 16.90
C GLY A 300 -3.96 6.36 18.15
N THR A 301 -4.15 5.06 17.93
CA THR A 301 -4.34 4.08 19.01
C THR A 301 -3.13 3.17 19.12
N THR A 302 -2.39 3.28 20.24
CA THR A 302 -1.30 2.38 20.60
C THR A 302 -1.80 1.34 21.59
N THR A 303 -1.63 0.06 21.28
CA THR A 303 -1.91 -1.04 22.22
C THR A 303 -0.65 -1.33 23.02
N VAL A 304 -0.72 -1.25 24.34
CA VAL A 304 0.38 -1.59 25.25
C VAL A 304 0.05 -2.94 25.91
N VAL A 305 0.94 -3.91 25.72
CA VAL A 305 0.87 -5.25 26.32
C VAL A 305 1.83 -5.32 27.49
N TRP A 306 1.28 -5.56 28.68
CA TRP A 306 2.04 -5.80 29.90
C TRP A 306 2.27 -7.30 30.07
N THR A 307 3.51 -7.68 30.36
CA THR A 307 3.91 -9.06 30.64
C THR A 307 4.53 -9.15 32.03
N THR A 308 4.12 -10.15 32.79
CA THR A 308 4.80 -10.58 34.00
C THR A 308 4.84 -12.10 34.06
N GLN A 309 5.61 -12.66 34.99
CA GLN A 309 5.69 -14.09 35.22
C GLN A 309 4.85 -14.45 36.44
N ASP A 310 4.45 -15.70 36.65
CA ASP A 310 3.88 -16.13 37.92
C ASP A 310 4.97 -16.83 38.77
N ALA A 311 4.60 -17.28 39.98
CA ALA A 311 5.50 -18.02 40.86
C ALA A 311 5.91 -19.41 40.31
N THR A 312 5.26 -19.90 39.26
CA THR A 312 5.55 -21.19 38.60
C THR A 312 6.43 -21.05 37.36
N GLY A 313 6.74 -19.82 36.96
CA GLY A 313 7.52 -19.52 35.76
C GLY A 313 6.69 -19.32 34.48
N GLN A 314 5.35 -19.32 34.57
CA GLN A 314 4.45 -19.07 33.46
C GLN A 314 4.29 -17.57 33.20
N PHE A 315 4.35 -17.14 31.94
CA PHE A 315 4.07 -15.75 31.58
C PHE A 315 2.57 -15.49 31.54
N ILE A 316 2.14 -14.38 32.14
CA ILE A 316 0.79 -13.84 32.06
C ILE A 316 0.84 -12.43 31.46
N THR A 317 -0.18 -12.10 30.66
CA THR A 317 -0.26 -10.83 29.96
C THR A 317 -1.63 -10.17 30.12
N CYS A 318 -1.65 -8.84 30.04
CA CYS A 318 -2.85 -8.07 29.77
C CYS A 318 -2.52 -6.94 28.80
N SER A 319 -3.54 -6.36 28.17
CA SER A 319 -3.38 -5.21 27.28
C SER A 319 -4.30 -4.05 27.65
N MET A 320 -3.86 -2.84 27.29
CA MET A 320 -4.62 -1.59 27.35
C MET A 320 -4.35 -0.76 26.10
N THR A 321 -5.18 0.25 25.83
CA THR A 321 -4.97 1.16 24.68
C THR A 321 -4.76 2.61 25.11
N VAL A 322 -3.69 3.25 24.61
CA VAL A 322 -3.49 4.70 24.65
C VAL A 322 -4.00 5.28 23.34
N THR A 323 -4.97 6.18 23.39
CA THR A 323 -5.51 6.89 22.22
C THR A 323 -5.12 8.36 22.31
N VAL A 324 -4.27 8.82 21.40
CA VAL A 324 -3.98 10.25 21.24
C VAL A 324 -4.84 10.76 20.08
N VAL A 325 -5.72 11.70 20.37
CA VAL A 325 -6.61 12.34 19.39
C VAL A 325 -5.99 13.67 19.01
N ASP A 326 -5.88 13.95 17.72
CA ASP A 326 -5.41 15.24 17.27
C ASP A 326 -6.54 16.28 17.33
N ASP A 327 -6.45 17.21 18.29
CA ASP A 327 -7.44 18.25 18.56
C ASP A 327 -6.89 19.67 18.36
N ILE A 328 -5.68 19.78 17.82
CA ILE A 328 -5.05 21.04 17.46
C ILE A 328 -5.47 21.41 16.04
N GLN A 329 -5.84 22.68 15.83
CA GLN A 329 -6.25 23.16 14.51
C GLN A 329 -5.02 23.56 13.68
N PRO A 330 -5.07 23.36 12.36
CA PRO A 330 -4.01 23.80 11.48
C PRO A 330 -3.88 25.32 11.45
N VAL A 331 -2.66 25.80 11.25
CA VAL A 331 -2.32 27.22 11.11
C VAL A 331 -2.26 27.56 9.63
N ILE A 332 -3.18 28.40 9.17
CA ILE A 332 -3.23 28.90 7.79
C ILE A 332 -2.74 30.34 7.71
N ASN A 333 -1.79 30.61 6.82
CA ASN A 333 -1.14 31.90 6.65
C ASN A 333 -1.61 32.57 5.34
N CYS A 334 -2.55 33.50 5.45
CA CYS A 334 -2.97 34.35 4.34
C CYS A 334 -2.08 35.62 4.21
N PRO A 335 -1.95 36.16 2.99
CA PRO A 335 -1.44 37.52 2.77
C PRO A 335 -2.21 38.58 3.57
N GLN A 336 -1.60 39.76 3.72
CA GLN A 336 -2.30 40.95 4.22
C GLN A 336 -3.19 41.55 3.15
N ASP A 337 -4.13 42.42 3.54
CA ASP A 337 -4.94 43.19 2.60
C ASP A 337 -4.06 44.09 1.71
N ILE A 338 -4.37 44.12 0.41
CA ILE A 338 -3.61 44.87 -0.60
C ILE A 338 -4.52 45.91 -1.25
N THR A 339 -3.96 47.09 -1.56
CA THR A 339 -4.66 48.16 -2.28
C THR A 339 -3.86 48.65 -3.48
N TYR A 340 -4.50 48.64 -4.65
CA TYR A 340 -3.98 49.17 -5.91
C TYR A 340 -4.74 50.43 -6.32
N ASN A 341 -4.04 51.37 -6.96
CA ASN A 341 -4.65 52.51 -7.64
C ASN A 341 -4.29 52.40 -9.11
N LEU A 342 -5.30 52.27 -9.96
CA LEU A 342 -5.11 52.05 -11.40
C LEU A 342 -4.59 53.31 -12.12
N ALA A 343 -3.84 53.09 -13.20
CA ALA A 343 -3.45 54.16 -14.10
C ALA A 343 -4.66 54.62 -14.95
N PRO A 344 -4.59 55.80 -15.61
CA PRO A 344 -5.64 56.25 -16.52
C PRO A 344 -5.98 55.19 -17.59
N GLY A 345 -7.27 54.95 -17.82
CA GLY A 345 -7.73 53.96 -18.80
C GLY A 345 -7.88 52.53 -18.28
N GLU A 346 -7.12 52.13 -17.26
CA GLU A 346 -7.13 50.76 -16.74
C GLU A 346 -8.41 50.46 -15.94
N CYS A 347 -8.88 49.20 -16.03
CA CYS A 347 -10.11 48.73 -15.38
C CYS A 347 -9.89 47.59 -14.38
N ALA A 348 -8.68 47.01 -14.37
CA ALA A 348 -8.30 45.87 -13.55
C ALA A 348 -6.77 45.75 -13.49
N ILE A 349 -6.25 44.86 -12.63
CA ILE A 349 -4.82 44.57 -12.50
C ILE A 349 -4.59 43.08 -12.23
N TYR A 350 -3.52 42.51 -12.79
CA TYR A 350 -3.09 41.15 -12.47
C TYR A 350 -2.34 41.11 -11.13
N HIS A 351 -2.65 40.13 -10.28
CA HIS A 351 -2.00 39.97 -8.98
C HIS A 351 -1.79 38.51 -8.59
N ASP A 352 -0.54 38.18 -8.25
CA ASP A 352 -0.13 36.90 -7.69
C ASP A 352 -0.04 36.97 -6.16
N TYR A 353 -0.49 35.91 -5.51
CA TYR A 353 -0.38 35.70 -4.07
C TYR A 353 -0.10 34.24 -3.73
N GLU A 354 0.39 34.01 -2.51
CA GLU A 354 0.71 32.68 -1.97
C GLU A 354 0.00 32.51 -0.62
N VAL A 355 -0.50 31.30 -0.36
CA VAL A 355 -1.16 30.92 0.90
C VAL A 355 -0.54 29.60 1.34
N THR A 356 -0.07 29.52 2.58
CA THR A 356 0.51 28.30 3.16
C THR A 356 -0.30 27.83 4.36
N ALA A 357 -0.21 26.55 4.69
CA ALA A 357 -0.80 25.99 5.90
C ALA A 357 0.13 24.94 6.51
N GLU A 358 0.31 25.03 7.81
CA GLU A 358 1.15 24.14 8.62
C GLU A 358 0.30 23.56 9.76
N ASP A 359 0.69 22.40 10.26
CA ASP A 359 0.04 21.73 11.38
C ASP A 359 1.09 21.01 12.24
N ASN A 360 0.82 20.83 13.55
CA ASN A 360 1.71 20.08 14.43
C ASN A 360 1.69 18.58 14.13
N CYS A 361 0.66 18.08 13.46
CA CYS A 361 0.51 16.73 12.95
C CYS A 361 0.48 16.71 11.41
N PRO A 362 1.66 16.81 10.76
CA PRO A 362 1.74 16.75 9.30
C PRO A 362 1.20 15.41 8.79
N ILE A 363 0.50 15.43 7.65
CA ILE A 363 -0.08 14.24 7.02
C ILE A 363 0.97 13.13 6.98
N GLN A 364 0.66 11.99 7.60
CA GLN A 364 1.53 10.83 7.60
C GLN A 364 1.04 9.85 6.53
N GLY A 365 1.93 9.39 5.67
CA GLY A 365 1.64 8.35 4.70
C GLY A 365 2.61 7.18 4.80
N SER A 366 2.18 6.04 4.29
CA SER A 366 2.93 4.80 4.34
C SER A 366 2.76 4.02 3.05
N VAL A 367 3.87 3.71 2.39
CA VAL A 367 3.88 2.79 1.24
C VAL A 367 4.46 1.46 1.70
N SER A 368 3.65 0.39 1.56
CA SER A 368 4.01 -0.95 2.03
C SER A 368 4.40 -1.88 0.88
N ASN A 369 5.44 -2.69 1.10
CA ASN A 369 5.74 -3.85 0.27
C ASN A 369 5.34 -5.14 1.01
N PRO A 370 4.12 -5.67 0.78
CA PRO A 370 3.58 -6.78 1.56
C PRO A 370 4.07 -8.16 1.10
N VAL A 371 4.82 -8.25 -0.01
CA VAL A 371 5.28 -9.54 -0.55
C VAL A 371 6.43 -10.04 0.31
N ASN A 372 6.16 -11.03 1.17
CA ASN A 372 7.19 -11.79 1.88
C ASN A 372 7.85 -12.77 0.90
N PRO A 373 9.04 -12.46 0.35
CA PRO A 373 9.73 -13.37 -0.53
C PRO A 373 10.28 -14.51 0.31
N ALA A 374 10.21 -15.74 -0.17
CA ALA A 374 10.73 -16.90 0.54
C ALA A 374 12.22 -16.75 0.89
N LEU A 375 12.51 -16.20 2.08
CA LEU A 375 13.77 -16.20 2.85
C LEU A 375 15.10 -16.01 2.09
N THR A 376 15.14 -15.22 1.03
CA THR A 376 16.42 -14.85 0.41
C THR A 376 17.02 -13.64 1.12
N ASN A 377 18.25 -13.78 1.63
CA ASN A 377 19.05 -12.62 2.01
C ASN A 377 19.46 -11.86 0.75
N ASN A 378 19.65 -10.53 0.84
CA ASN A 378 20.29 -9.80 -0.25
C ASN A 378 21.77 -10.24 -0.39
N GLY A 379 22.38 -10.80 0.66
CA GLY A 379 23.79 -11.21 0.61
C GLY A 379 24.75 -10.04 0.38
N GLN A 380 24.27 -8.82 0.61
CA GLN A 380 24.90 -7.53 0.27
C GLN A 380 24.89 -6.61 1.48
N ALA A 381 25.58 -5.48 1.44
CA ALA A 381 25.66 -4.57 2.59
C ALA A 381 24.34 -3.84 2.90
N GLY A 382 23.52 -3.58 1.88
CA GLY A 382 22.26 -2.84 2.03
C GLY A 382 21.44 -2.82 0.74
N ILE A 383 20.36 -2.02 0.72
CA ILE A 383 19.40 -1.90 -0.38
C ILE A 383 19.32 -0.44 -0.81
N MET A 384 19.49 -0.17 -2.11
CA MET A 384 19.32 1.16 -2.70
C MET A 384 18.06 1.22 -3.53
N PHE A 385 17.27 2.29 -3.39
CA PHE A 385 16.07 2.50 -4.20
C PHE A 385 15.88 3.98 -4.49
N THR A 386 15.02 4.28 -5.46
CA THR A 386 14.60 5.64 -5.78
C THR A 386 13.21 5.87 -5.18
N VAL A 387 13.02 7.02 -4.55
CA VAL A 387 11.71 7.51 -4.15
C VAL A 387 11.40 8.76 -4.99
N GLU A 388 10.25 8.75 -5.65
CA GLU A 388 9.72 9.84 -6.47
C GLU A 388 8.57 10.53 -5.73
N ASN A 389 8.62 11.87 -5.67
CA ASN A 389 7.54 12.70 -5.15
C ASN A 389 6.60 13.11 -6.30
N LYS A 390 5.32 12.71 -6.21
CA LYS A 390 4.27 12.97 -7.21
C LYS A 390 3.55 14.30 -7.01
N LYS A 391 3.91 15.07 -5.98
CA LYS A 391 3.23 16.29 -5.57
C LYS A 391 4.02 17.56 -5.91
N PRO A 392 3.33 18.70 -6.10
CA PRO A 392 3.95 20.00 -6.35
C PRO A 392 4.54 20.67 -5.11
N PHE A 393 4.67 19.95 -3.98
CA PHE A 393 5.25 20.40 -2.70
C PHE A 393 6.22 19.33 -2.16
N PRO A 394 7.21 19.69 -1.30
CA PRO A 394 8.18 18.73 -0.78
C PRO A 394 7.55 17.68 0.16
N ILE A 395 8.12 16.48 0.21
CA ILE A 395 7.72 15.37 1.11
C ILE A 395 8.95 14.92 1.91
N THR A 396 8.77 14.57 3.19
CA THR A 396 9.87 14.13 4.05
C THR A 396 9.70 12.66 4.43
N ILE A 397 10.64 11.79 4.06
CA ILE A 397 10.63 10.39 4.54
C ILE A 397 11.07 10.37 6.00
N SER A 398 10.24 9.81 6.88
CA SER A 398 10.44 9.83 8.33
C SER A 398 11.09 8.55 8.86
N SER A 399 10.71 7.38 8.36
CA SER A 399 11.25 6.09 8.81
C SER A 399 10.99 4.94 7.84
N PHE A 400 11.61 3.79 8.11
CA PHE A 400 11.42 2.53 7.40
C PHE A 400 11.10 1.42 8.40
N ASP A 401 10.00 0.69 8.22
CA ASP A 401 9.69 -0.49 9.02
C ASP A 401 10.19 -1.73 8.30
N LEU A 402 11.29 -2.32 8.76
CA LEU A 402 12.03 -3.35 8.02
C LEU A 402 12.04 -4.69 8.76
N SER A 403 11.98 -5.80 8.01
CA SER A 403 12.16 -7.14 8.60
C SER A 403 13.61 -7.62 8.53
N PHE A 404 14.04 -8.33 9.57
CA PHE A 404 15.38 -8.87 9.72
C PHE A 404 15.36 -10.39 9.97
N ARG A 405 16.30 -11.11 9.34
CA ARG A 405 16.40 -12.58 9.47
C ARG A 405 16.98 -13.00 10.84
N PRO A 406 16.45 -14.07 11.47
CA PRO A 406 17.05 -14.69 12.64
C PRO A 406 18.40 -15.36 12.31
N GLY A 407 19.41 -15.17 13.16
CA GLY A 407 20.45 -16.19 13.34
C GLY A 407 21.90 -15.90 12.92
N THR A 408 22.38 -14.65 12.94
CA THR A 408 23.83 -14.39 12.77
C THR A 408 24.45 -13.49 13.85
N PHE A 409 23.73 -12.48 14.34
CA PHE A 409 24.22 -11.58 15.39
C PHE A 409 23.11 -11.29 16.41
N SER A 410 23.48 -10.94 17.64
CA SER A 410 22.54 -10.53 18.70
C SER A 410 22.05 -9.09 18.56
N PHE A 411 22.69 -8.29 17.69
CA PHE A 411 22.31 -6.92 17.36
C PHE A 411 22.75 -6.56 15.94
N TYR A 412 22.10 -5.57 15.32
CA TYR A 412 22.47 -4.98 14.03
C TYR A 412 22.63 -3.46 14.13
N THR A 413 23.71 -2.92 13.54
CA THR A 413 23.90 -1.47 13.38
C THR A 413 23.47 -1.05 11.97
N ILE A 414 22.45 -0.20 11.86
CA ILE A 414 21.84 0.27 10.62
C ILE A 414 22.18 1.73 10.37
N GLU A 415 22.46 2.06 9.11
CA GLU A 415 22.66 3.42 8.61
C GLU A 415 21.69 3.73 7.47
N VAL A 416 21.22 4.97 7.42
CA VAL A 416 20.41 5.51 6.33
C VAL A 416 21.21 6.57 5.59
N TRP A 417 21.20 6.51 4.26
CA TRP A 417 21.88 7.46 3.38
C TRP A 417 20.93 7.96 2.30
N ALA A 418 21.11 9.19 1.85
CA ALA A 418 20.39 9.77 0.72
C ALA A 418 21.34 10.48 -0.24
N THR A 419 20.97 10.57 -1.52
CA THR A 419 21.78 11.30 -2.51
C THR A 419 21.88 12.79 -2.15
N THR A 420 23.06 13.40 -2.30
CA THR A 420 23.32 14.81 -1.93
C THR A 420 22.39 15.78 -2.64
N THR A 421 22.06 15.51 -3.89
CA THR A 421 21.07 16.24 -4.70
C THR A 421 19.83 15.38 -4.97
N ALA A 422 18.72 16.02 -5.38
CA ALA A 422 17.51 15.34 -5.83
C ALA A 422 17.75 14.65 -7.18
N THR A 423 18.34 13.46 -7.12
CA THR A 423 18.64 12.58 -8.24
C THR A 423 18.34 11.15 -7.83
N THR A 424 18.23 10.24 -8.81
CA THR A 424 17.99 8.82 -8.53
C THR A 424 19.27 8.16 -7.99
N HIS A 425 19.13 6.96 -7.43
CA HIS A 425 20.32 6.17 -7.05
C HIS A 425 21.12 5.69 -8.28
N THR A 426 20.51 5.69 -9.48
CA THR A 426 21.12 5.21 -10.72
C THR A 426 22.24 6.16 -11.19
N GLY A 427 23.44 5.62 -11.39
CA GLY A 427 24.64 6.38 -11.72
C GLY A 427 25.42 6.90 -10.50
N ASN A 428 24.82 6.86 -9.31
CA ASN A 428 25.44 7.32 -8.06
C ASN A 428 25.91 6.16 -7.16
N GLN A 429 25.66 4.91 -7.53
CA GLN A 429 25.76 3.75 -6.64
C GLN A 429 27.16 3.63 -6.01
N THR A 430 28.24 3.78 -6.77
CA THR A 430 29.61 3.60 -6.25
C THR A 430 30.29 4.90 -5.80
N ASN A 431 29.62 6.04 -5.91
CA ASN A 431 30.22 7.35 -5.65
C ASN A 431 29.87 7.82 -4.24
N ALA A 432 30.73 7.52 -3.26
CA ALA A 432 30.51 7.94 -1.87
C ALA A 432 30.26 9.45 -1.70
N ALA A 433 30.83 10.30 -2.55
CA ALA A 433 30.61 11.76 -2.51
C ALA A 433 29.23 12.19 -3.00
N ALA A 434 28.50 11.32 -3.69
CA ALA A 434 27.12 11.55 -4.10
C ALA A 434 26.10 11.24 -3.00
N TRP A 435 26.54 10.73 -1.83
CA TRP A 435 25.66 10.33 -0.73
C TRP A 435 25.97 11.09 0.55
N THR A 436 24.94 11.35 1.35
CA THR A 436 25.03 11.92 2.69
C THR A 436 24.33 11.00 3.67
N LYS A 437 25.00 10.70 4.79
CA LYS A 437 24.42 9.91 5.87
C LYS A 437 23.36 10.75 6.58
N ILE A 438 22.21 10.14 6.85
CA ILE A 438 21.05 10.78 7.45
C ILE A 438 20.85 10.19 8.85
N GLY A 439 20.94 11.05 9.87
CA GLY A 439 20.80 10.65 11.26
C GLY A 439 22.01 9.88 11.83
N PRO A 440 21.95 9.55 13.13
CA PRO A 440 22.94 8.70 13.80
C PRO A 440 22.75 7.21 13.47
N ASP A 441 23.75 6.40 13.81
CA ASP A 441 23.67 4.94 13.72
C ASP A 441 22.62 4.37 14.64
N GLN A 442 21.87 3.37 14.17
CA GLN A 442 20.82 2.72 14.94
C GLN A 442 21.19 1.28 15.26
N ASN A 443 21.31 0.99 16.55
CA ASN A 443 21.52 -0.38 17.06
C ASN A 443 20.17 -1.01 17.35
N LEU A 444 19.85 -2.08 16.63
CA LEU A 444 18.67 -2.90 16.86
C LEU A 444 19.11 -4.15 17.61
N ASP A 445 18.55 -4.41 18.80
CA ASP A 445 18.82 -5.63 19.58
C ASP A 445 17.76 -6.73 19.28
N GLY A 446 18.20 -8.00 19.37
CA GLY A 446 17.41 -9.21 19.09
C GLY A 446 16.94 -9.97 20.35
N PRO A 447 15.95 -10.88 20.23
CA PRO A 447 15.79 -11.84 19.12
C PRO A 447 15.08 -11.27 17.88
N PHE A 448 15.62 -11.57 16.68
CA PHE A 448 15.02 -11.19 15.40
C PHE A 448 14.11 -12.30 14.87
N ASN A 449 12.91 -11.92 14.44
CA ASN A 449 11.92 -12.83 13.89
C ASN A 449 11.54 -12.43 12.47
N LEU A 450 11.37 -13.44 11.62
CA LEU A 450 10.80 -13.26 10.29
C LEU A 450 9.37 -12.74 10.44
N ASN A 451 9.01 -11.71 9.68
CA ASN A 451 7.70 -11.04 9.68
C ASN A 451 7.44 -10.05 10.82
N VAL A 452 8.40 -9.83 11.71
CA VAL A 452 8.33 -8.70 12.65
C VAL A 452 9.06 -7.52 12.03
N LEU A 453 8.32 -6.46 11.73
CA LEU A 453 8.90 -5.21 11.25
C LEU A 453 9.49 -4.44 12.43
N ARG A 454 10.67 -3.85 12.22
CA ARG A 454 11.35 -2.99 13.19
C ARG A 454 11.53 -1.63 12.56
N ASN A 455 11.16 -0.59 13.29
CA ASN A 455 11.31 0.77 12.84
C ASN A 455 12.80 1.16 12.78
N VAL A 456 13.20 1.75 11.65
CA VAL A 456 14.49 2.38 11.42
C VAL A 456 14.21 3.84 11.09
N SER A 457 14.51 4.74 12.02
CA SER A 457 14.25 6.17 11.83
C SER A 457 15.23 6.78 10.82
N ALA A 458 14.74 7.68 9.95
CA ALA A 458 15.58 8.49 9.08
C ALA A 458 16.13 9.75 9.78
N GLY A 459 16.15 9.79 11.12
CA GLY A 459 16.65 10.93 11.89
C GLY A 459 15.88 12.23 11.59
N PRO A 460 16.53 13.31 11.10
CA PRO A 460 15.84 14.55 10.72
C PRO A 460 14.93 14.41 9.49
N GLY A 461 14.89 13.23 8.86
CA GLY A 461 14.09 12.93 7.69
C GLY A 461 14.81 13.18 6.36
N ILE A 462 14.32 12.52 5.30
CA ILE A 462 14.84 12.68 3.93
C ILE A 462 13.85 13.54 3.14
N VAL A 463 14.18 14.81 2.93
CA VAL A 463 13.36 15.71 2.11
C VAL A 463 13.51 15.37 0.62
N ILE A 464 12.39 15.15 -0.06
CA ILE A 464 12.26 14.97 -1.50
C ILE A 464 11.51 16.19 -2.05
N PRO A 465 12.19 17.08 -2.81
CA PRO A 465 11.54 18.25 -3.40
C PRO A 465 10.35 17.91 -4.29
N ALA A 466 9.48 18.90 -4.53
CA ALA A 466 8.32 18.79 -5.41
C ALA A 466 8.68 18.20 -6.79
N ASN A 467 7.88 17.27 -7.29
CA ASN A 467 8.02 16.64 -8.60
C ASN A 467 9.45 16.14 -8.91
N SER A 468 10.16 15.64 -7.89
CA SER A 468 11.55 15.20 -8.00
C SER A 468 11.75 13.81 -7.43
N SER A 469 12.94 13.25 -7.62
CA SER A 469 13.29 11.93 -7.09
C SER A 469 14.55 12.00 -6.24
N ARG A 470 14.65 11.11 -5.26
CA ARG A 470 15.83 10.96 -4.42
C ARG A 470 16.25 9.50 -4.27
N GLY A 471 17.55 9.24 -4.39
CA GLY A 471 18.13 7.94 -4.08
C GLY A 471 18.25 7.76 -2.57
N VAL A 472 17.81 6.62 -2.06
CA VAL A 472 17.89 6.22 -0.66
C VAL A 472 18.67 4.92 -0.56
N TYR A 473 19.51 4.79 0.46
CA TYR A 473 20.30 3.60 0.75
C TYR A 473 20.23 3.26 2.23
N VAL A 474 19.66 2.09 2.54
CA VAL A 474 19.62 1.56 3.91
C VAL A 474 20.61 0.41 3.99
N THR A 475 21.57 0.49 4.91
CA THR A 475 22.73 -0.42 4.97
C THR A 475 23.09 -0.82 6.40
N SER A 476 23.82 -1.92 6.56
CA SER A 476 24.31 -2.39 7.85
C SER A 476 25.83 -2.41 7.92
N GLN A 477 26.39 -2.01 9.06
CA GLN A 477 27.85 -1.98 9.27
C GLN A 477 28.49 -3.37 9.43
N GLN A 478 27.70 -4.41 9.74
CA GLN A 478 28.20 -5.75 10.06
C GLN A 478 28.21 -6.64 8.81
N PHE A 479 29.20 -6.43 7.93
CA PHE A 479 29.23 -6.94 6.55
C PHE A 479 29.79 -8.38 6.36
N PHE A 480 30.26 -9.08 7.40
CA PHE A 480 31.08 -10.28 7.18
C PHE A 480 30.36 -11.60 6.78
N ALA A 481 29.03 -11.62 6.57
CA ALA A 481 28.31 -12.81 6.07
C ALA A 481 26.90 -12.52 5.47
N GLY A 482 26.74 -11.40 4.77
CA GLY A 482 25.47 -10.99 4.15
C GLY A 482 24.56 -10.22 5.11
N SER A 483 23.99 -9.10 4.66
CA SER A 483 23.09 -8.33 5.52
C SER A 483 21.80 -9.11 5.81
N PRO A 484 21.19 -8.88 6.98
CA PRO A 484 20.01 -9.59 7.46
C PRO A 484 18.67 -9.10 6.88
N MET A 485 18.67 -8.01 6.11
CA MET A 485 17.45 -7.36 5.65
C MET A 485 16.69 -8.27 4.68
N VAL A 486 15.41 -8.50 4.96
CA VAL A 486 14.55 -9.28 4.08
C VAL A 486 14.20 -8.45 2.85
N CYS A 487 14.38 -9.04 1.67
CA CYS A 487 14.20 -8.37 0.39
C CYS A 487 13.65 -9.30 -0.69
N GLU A 488 12.97 -8.74 -1.67
CA GLU A 488 12.46 -9.46 -2.84
C GLU A 488 13.49 -9.43 -3.98
N PRO A 489 14.07 -10.57 -4.40
CA PRO A 489 15.03 -10.64 -5.50
C PRO A 489 14.33 -10.58 -6.87
N ASN A 490 14.98 -9.94 -7.83
CA ASN A 490 14.50 -9.70 -9.19
C ASN A 490 13.12 -9.03 -9.27
N ALA A 491 12.82 -8.17 -8.29
CA ALA A 491 11.54 -7.48 -8.24
C ALA A 491 11.36 -6.59 -9.50
N THR A 492 10.15 -6.61 -10.05
CA THR A 492 9.74 -5.78 -11.19
C THR A 492 8.42 -5.08 -10.85
N GLY A 493 8.18 -3.89 -11.39
CA GLY A 493 7.01 -3.07 -11.10
C GLY A 493 7.30 -1.88 -10.17
N VAL A 494 6.28 -1.39 -9.49
CA VAL A 494 6.31 -0.20 -8.63
C VAL A 494 5.52 -0.43 -7.34
N ILE A 495 5.87 0.32 -6.31
CA ILE A 495 5.07 0.49 -5.10
C ILE A 495 4.77 1.98 -4.99
N GLU A 496 3.50 2.36 -4.97
CA GLU A 496 3.12 3.77 -4.96
C GLU A 496 1.80 3.99 -4.23
N ASP A 497 1.60 5.23 -3.80
CA ASP A 497 0.32 5.79 -3.41
C ASP A 497 0.09 7.12 -4.15
N ASP A 498 -0.81 7.97 -3.64
CA ASP A 498 -1.10 9.27 -4.24
C ASP A 498 0.05 10.27 -4.14
N TYR A 499 1.02 10.05 -3.25
CA TYR A 499 2.08 10.99 -2.88
C TYR A 499 3.45 10.57 -3.38
N ILE A 500 3.83 9.31 -3.18
CA ILE A 500 5.16 8.81 -3.52
C ILE A 500 5.11 7.55 -4.39
N ARG A 501 6.17 7.35 -5.17
CA ARG A 501 6.40 6.16 -6.00
C ARG A 501 7.80 5.61 -5.76
N ILE A 502 7.90 4.29 -5.64
CA ILE A 502 9.13 3.53 -5.44
C ILE A 502 9.25 2.50 -6.56
N ASP A 503 10.33 2.57 -7.33
CA ASP A 503 10.61 1.60 -8.40
C ASP A 503 11.14 0.28 -7.83
N LYS A 504 10.52 -0.86 -8.20
CA LYS A 504 10.97 -2.21 -7.78
C LYS A 504 12.24 -2.68 -8.49
N SER A 505 12.81 -1.90 -9.43
CA SER A 505 14.03 -2.22 -10.19
C SER A 505 15.34 -1.94 -9.42
N ALA A 506 15.33 -2.05 -8.10
CA ALA A 506 16.29 -1.36 -7.23
C ALA A 506 17.63 -2.11 -7.06
N GLY A 507 18.78 -1.42 -7.16
CA GLY A 507 20.10 -2.06 -7.17
C GLY A 507 20.68 -2.36 -5.77
N THR A 508 21.63 -3.29 -5.71
CA THR A 508 22.38 -3.61 -4.48
C THR A 508 23.89 -3.49 -4.67
N LEU A 509 24.62 -3.02 -3.66
CA LEU A 509 26.07 -2.97 -3.63
C LEU A 509 26.69 -4.15 -2.86
N LEU A 510 27.78 -4.70 -3.41
CA LEU A 510 28.51 -5.82 -2.83
C LEU A 510 29.52 -5.43 -1.72
N VAL A 511 29.83 -4.15 -1.47
CA VAL A 511 30.77 -3.75 -0.40
C VAL A 511 30.34 -2.48 0.33
N TYR A 512 30.43 -2.52 1.66
CA TYR A 512 30.06 -1.46 2.59
C TYR A 512 31.02 -0.24 2.57
N PRO A 513 30.50 0.99 2.75
CA PRO A 513 29.15 1.43 2.40
C PRO A 513 29.05 1.70 0.88
N PHE A 514 30.16 2.09 0.24
CA PHE A 514 30.28 2.39 -1.19
C PHE A 514 31.62 1.86 -1.76
N GLY A 515 31.68 0.59 -2.22
CA GLY A 515 32.90 0.03 -2.82
C GLY A 515 32.70 -1.22 -3.69
N GLY A 516 33.65 -1.50 -4.59
CA GLY A 516 33.80 -2.75 -5.35
C GLY A 516 33.06 -2.85 -6.71
N PRO A 517 33.58 -3.60 -7.71
CA PRO A 517 32.87 -3.92 -8.94
C PRO A 517 31.84 -5.02 -8.66
N GLY A 518 30.61 -4.63 -8.32
CA GLY A 518 29.51 -5.56 -8.10
C GLY A 518 28.50 -5.61 -9.23
N THR A 519 27.91 -6.79 -9.44
CA THR A 519 26.71 -6.98 -10.26
C THR A 519 25.50 -6.44 -9.51
N PHE A 520 24.82 -5.46 -10.10
CA PHE A 520 23.54 -4.94 -9.61
C PHE A 520 22.42 -5.92 -9.99
N ALA A 521 21.71 -6.43 -8.99
CA ALA A 521 20.46 -7.15 -9.19
C ALA A 521 19.32 -6.34 -8.57
N ASN A 522 18.10 -6.54 -9.09
CA ASN A 522 16.92 -5.79 -8.67
C ASN A 522 16.38 -6.35 -7.35
N TYR A 523 16.52 -5.62 -6.24
CA TYR A 523 16.01 -5.94 -4.92
C TYR A 523 15.21 -4.78 -4.36
N ILE A 524 14.09 -5.07 -3.71
CA ILE A 524 13.37 -4.10 -2.88
C ILE A 524 13.17 -4.65 -1.47
N PHE A 525 13.16 -3.76 -0.47
CA PHE A 525 12.97 -4.16 0.93
C PHE A 525 11.56 -4.71 1.15
N TYR A 526 11.42 -5.64 2.10
CA TYR A 526 10.13 -6.04 2.66
C TYR A 526 9.84 -5.19 3.89
N GLY A 527 8.70 -4.49 3.89
CA GLY A 527 8.38 -3.54 4.93
C GLY A 527 7.62 -2.30 4.46
N ASN A 528 7.59 -1.27 5.31
CA ASN A 528 6.95 0.01 5.03
C ASN A 528 7.98 1.12 4.91
N LEU A 529 7.68 2.09 4.05
CA LEU A 529 8.34 3.40 4.04
C LEU A 529 7.31 4.43 4.51
N ASN A 530 7.63 5.13 5.59
CA ASN A 530 6.76 6.12 6.22
C ASN A 530 7.26 7.54 5.87
N TYR A 531 6.33 8.44 5.55
CA TYR A 531 6.65 9.81 5.15
C TYR A 531 5.66 10.81 5.75
N ALA A 532 6.09 12.06 5.84
CA ALA A 532 5.31 13.20 6.31
C ALA A 532 5.22 14.26 5.21
N VAL A 533 4.04 14.88 5.06
CA VAL A 533 3.83 16.03 4.19
C VAL A 533 3.82 17.30 5.05
N PRO A 534 4.80 18.21 4.88
CA PRO A 534 4.95 19.38 5.74
C PRO A 534 3.86 20.44 5.53
N ASP A 535 3.33 20.57 4.31
CA ASP A 535 2.29 21.57 3.99
C ASP A 535 0.93 20.89 3.83
N LEU A 536 -0.07 21.40 4.55
CA LEU A 536 -1.45 20.96 4.37
C LEU A 536 -2.05 21.51 3.07
N PRO A 537 -2.91 20.74 2.38
CA PRO A 537 -3.58 21.22 1.19
C PRO A 537 -4.52 22.40 1.53
N VAL A 538 -4.33 23.52 0.84
CA VAL A 538 -5.19 24.70 0.98
C VAL A 538 -6.20 24.75 -0.16
N MET A 539 -7.48 24.96 0.17
CA MET A 539 -8.57 25.11 -0.80
C MET A 539 -9.10 26.55 -0.79
N GLN A 540 -9.14 27.19 -1.95
CA GLN A 540 -9.81 28.48 -2.10
C GLN A 540 -11.33 28.30 -2.08
N THR A 541 -12.02 29.04 -1.21
CA THR A 541 -13.48 29.00 -1.06
C THR A 541 -14.17 30.23 -1.62
N ALA A 542 -13.45 31.35 -1.78
CA ALA A 542 -13.95 32.58 -2.40
C ALA A 542 -12.84 33.42 -3.01
N GLY A 543 -13.21 34.35 -3.90
CA GLY A 543 -12.31 35.29 -4.57
C GLY A 543 -11.81 34.79 -5.92
N LEU A 544 -10.75 35.44 -6.43
CA LEU A 544 -10.12 35.11 -7.70
C LEU A 544 -8.80 34.34 -7.49
N PRO A 545 -8.44 33.37 -8.33
CA PRO A 545 -7.20 32.60 -8.13
C PRO A 545 -5.94 33.48 -8.24
N SER A 546 -4.82 33.00 -7.71
CA SER A 546 -3.53 33.66 -7.84
C SER A 546 -3.17 33.83 -9.32
N GLY A 547 -2.70 35.02 -9.71
CA GLY A 547 -2.41 35.37 -11.10
C GLY A 547 -3.62 35.79 -11.93
N ALA A 548 -4.82 35.85 -11.34
CA ALA A 548 -6.00 36.38 -12.02
C ALA A 548 -5.97 37.91 -12.16
N GLU A 549 -6.83 38.42 -13.04
CA GLU A 549 -7.10 39.84 -13.19
C GLU A 549 -8.17 40.31 -12.19
N PHE A 550 -7.80 41.23 -11.30
CA PHE A 550 -8.66 41.78 -10.25
C PHE A 550 -9.34 43.08 -10.74
N PRO A 551 -10.69 43.12 -10.83
CA PRO A 551 -11.42 44.30 -11.29
C PRO A 551 -11.47 45.39 -10.23
N ILE A 552 -11.80 46.63 -10.64
CA ILE A 552 -12.13 47.74 -9.74
C ILE A 552 -13.15 47.30 -8.68
N GLY A 553 -12.85 47.60 -7.42
CA GLY A 553 -13.63 47.19 -6.26
C GLY A 553 -12.79 46.39 -5.27
N THR A 554 -13.45 45.79 -4.28
CA THR A 554 -12.79 44.91 -3.30
C THR A 554 -13.16 43.48 -3.60
N THR A 555 -12.17 42.67 -3.92
CA THR A 555 -12.31 41.21 -4.03
C THR A 555 -11.79 40.59 -2.73
N GLN A 556 -12.66 39.85 -2.03
CA GLN A 556 -12.27 39.09 -0.85
C GLN A 556 -11.92 37.66 -1.25
N ASN A 557 -10.71 37.25 -0.90
CA ASN A 557 -10.18 35.92 -1.13
C ASN A 557 -10.20 35.15 0.17
N CYS A 558 -10.82 33.97 0.19
CA CYS A 558 -10.93 33.12 1.37
C CYS A 558 -10.44 31.71 1.08
N PHE A 559 -9.80 31.11 2.09
CA PHE A 559 -9.20 29.79 2.02
C PHE A 559 -9.59 28.97 3.24
N ILE A 560 -9.67 27.66 3.05
CA ILE A 560 -9.85 26.67 4.10
C ILE A 560 -8.76 25.61 3.96
N THR A 561 -8.25 25.15 5.10
CA THR A 561 -7.40 23.97 5.20
C THR A 561 -8.00 22.99 6.21
N SER A 562 -7.72 21.71 6.02
CA SER A 562 -8.09 20.63 6.93
C SER A 562 -6.90 19.72 7.16
N ASP A 563 -6.65 19.36 8.41
CA ASP A 563 -5.67 18.32 8.76
C ASP A 563 -6.24 16.90 8.51
N GLU A 564 -5.46 15.87 8.86
CA GLU A 564 -5.85 14.46 8.71
C GLU A 564 -6.90 14.01 9.74
N ALA A 565 -6.96 14.67 10.89
CA ALA A 565 -7.96 14.42 11.94
C ALA A 565 -9.32 15.09 11.63
N GLY A 566 -9.36 15.96 10.63
CA GLY A 566 -10.53 16.70 10.19
C GLY A 566 -10.73 18.03 10.90
N ASN A 567 -9.76 18.55 11.66
CA ASN A 567 -9.84 19.91 12.17
C ASN A 567 -9.59 20.88 11.02
N THR A 568 -10.35 21.98 11.01
CA THR A 568 -10.34 22.94 9.91
C THR A 568 -10.02 24.34 10.40
N ASN A 569 -9.28 25.11 9.60
CA ASN A 569 -9.09 26.54 9.84
C ASN A 569 -9.25 27.32 8.53
N THR A 570 -9.61 28.60 8.66
CA THR A 570 -9.89 29.49 7.53
C THR A 570 -9.18 30.82 7.69
N CYS A 571 -8.69 31.39 6.58
CA CYS A 571 -8.25 32.77 6.53
C CYS A 571 -8.77 33.48 5.28
N CYS A 572 -8.91 34.81 5.36
CA CYS A 572 -9.30 35.64 4.24
C CYS A 572 -8.43 36.90 4.18
N PHE A 573 -8.24 37.45 2.98
CA PHE A 573 -7.64 38.75 2.73
C PHE A 573 -8.36 39.46 1.59
N ASN A 574 -8.22 40.79 1.52
CA ASN A 574 -8.86 41.62 0.51
C ASN A 574 -7.84 42.17 -0.50
N VAL A 575 -8.19 42.11 -1.79
CA VAL A 575 -7.53 42.89 -2.84
C VAL A 575 -8.47 44.01 -3.25
N THR A 576 -8.10 45.26 -2.94
CA THR A 576 -8.88 46.45 -3.29
C THR A 576 -8.24 47.18 -4.47
N VAL A 577 -8.97 47.33 -5.55
CA VAL A 577 -8.53 48.02 -6.76
C VAL A 577 -9.36 49.30 -6.90
N ASN A 578 -8.71 50.45 -6.74
CA ASN A 578 -9.34 51.76 -6.89
C ASN A 578 -9.25 52.26 -8.34
N GLU A 579 -10.37 52.78 -8.87
CA GLU A 579 -10.38 53.47 -10.16
C GLU A 579 -9.49 54.74 -10.10
N TYR A 580 -8.96 55.14 -11.26
CA TYR A 580 -8.21 56.38 -11.40
C TYR A 580 -9.01 57.59 -10.90
N ALA A 581 -8.43 58.36 -9.97
CA ALA A 581 -9.17 59.32 -9.17
C ALA A 581 -9.61 60.61 -9.88
N ASN A 582 -8.98 61.00 -11.01
CA ASN A 582 -9.21 62.32 -11.63
C ASN A 582 -9.31 62.27 -13.18
N PRO A 583 -10.26 61.52 -13.76
CA PRO A 583 -10.41 61.49 -15.21
C PRO A 583 -10.92 62.83 -15.76
N ILE A 584 -10.42 63.26 -16.92
CA ILE A 584 -10.99 64.39 -17.64
C ILE A 584 -12.36 64.01 -18.21
N GLN A 585 -13.30 64.96 -18.20
CA GLN A 585 -14.68 64.74 -18.66
C GLN A 585 -14.90 65.12 -20.12
N SER A 586 -14.01 65.92 -20.70
CA SER A 586 -14.05 66.24 -22.13
C SER A 586 -13.53 65.05 -22.94
N LEU A 587 -14.39 64.50 -23.78
CA LEU A 587 -14.00 63.42 -24.70
C LEU A 587 -13.46 64.00 -26.00
N VAL A 588 -12.33 63.47 -26.45
CA VAL A 588 -11.77 63.71 -27.78
C VAL A 588 -11.64 62.36 -28.46
N CYS A 589 -12.15 62.25 -29.69
CA CYS A 589 -12.07 61.03 -30.49
C CYS A 589 -11.07 61.28 -31.63
N ASN A 590 -10.35 60.24 -32.04
CA ASN A 590 -9.54 60.26 -33.25
C ASN A 590 -10.42 60.53 -34.48
N ASP A 591 -9.90 61.30 -35.44
CA ASP A 591 -10.62 61.61 -36.69
C ASP A 591 -10.84 60.36 -37.57
N LEU A 592 -9.85 59.46 -37.62
CA LEU A 592 -9.90 58.18 -38.32
C LEU A 592 -9.06 57.11 -37.60
N VAL A 593 -9.69 55.99 -37.23
CA VAL A 593 -9.03 54.81 -36.65
C VAL A 593 -9.10 53.65 -37.63
N GLN A 594 -7.98 52.96 -37.85
CA GLN A 594 -7.96 51.70 -38.60
C GLN A 594 -8.08 50.55 -37.62
N VAL A 595 -9.19 49.79 -37.72
CA VAL A 595 -9.45 48.64 -36.85
C VAL A 595 -9.23 47.38 -37.68
N SER A 596 -8.33 46.52 -37.20
CA SER A 596 -8.12 45.20 -37.80
C SER A 596 -8.98 44.17 -37.11
N VAL A 597 -9.63 43.30 -37.87
CA VAL A 597 -10.35 42.14 -37.32
C VAL A 597 -9.37 41.06 -36.85
N ASP A 598 -9.83 40.24 -35.90
CA ASP A 598 -9.09 39.10 -35.35
C ASP A 598 -9.15 37.86 -36.26
N GLU A 599 -8.56 36.74 -35.82
CA GLU A 599 -8.55 35.46 -36.53
C GLU A 599 -9.93 34.83 -36.71
N ASN A 600 -10.97 35.32 -36.02
CA ASN A 600 -12.36 34.91 -36.21
C ASN A 600 -13.13 35.91 -37.09
N CYS A 601 -12.43 36.89 -37.66
CA CYS A 601 -12.96 37.96 -38.49
C CYS A 601 -13.97 38.84 -37.77
N GLN A 602 -13.76 39.05 -36.48
CA GLN A 602 -14.55 39.92 -35.65
C GLN A 602 -13.67 40.98 -35.00
N ALA A 603 -14.28 42.10 -34.62
CA ALA A 603 -13.65 43.03 -33.69
C ALA A 603 -14.73 43.72 -32.87
N VAL A 604 -14.44 43.90 -31.57
CA VAL A 604 -15.19 44.78 -30.69
C VAL A 604 -14.38 46.06 -30.55
N ILE A 605 -14.96 47.19 -30.94
CA ILE A 605 -14.30 48.48 -30.84
C ILE A 605 -14.54 49.04 -29.45
N ASN A 606 -13.47 49.16 -28.69
CA ASN A 606 -13.48 49.67 -27.32
C ASN A 606 -13.09 51.15 -27.28
N ALA A 607 -13.35 51.81 -26.16
CA ALA A 607 -13.17 53.26 -26.04
C ALA A 607 -11.69 53.69 -26.09
N ASP A 608 -10.78 52.84 -25.65
CA ASP A 608 -9.33 53.02 -25.73
C ASP A 608 -8.81 53.15 -27.18
N GLN A 609 -9.49 52.50 -28.12
CA GLN A 609 -9.11 52.55 -29.53
C GLN A 609 -9.59 53.84 -30.23
N VAL A 610 -10.66 54.45 -29.72
CA VAL A 610 -11.31 55.60 -30.36
C VAL A 610 -10.93 56.92 -29.70
N LEU A 611 -10.85 56.94 -28.37
CA LEU A 611 -10.50 58.14 -27.61
C LEU A 611 -9.03 58.52 -27.85
N GLU A 612 -8.78 59.82 -27.94
CA GLU A 612 -7.44 60.40 -27.99
C GLU A 612 -7.27 61.39 -26.81
N GLY A 613 -6.05 61.52 -26.30
CA GLY A 613 -5.75 62.41 -25.17
C GLY A 613 -5.87 61.69 -23.83
N GLY A 614 -6.55 62.31 -22.87
CA GLY A 614 -6.66 61.81 -21.50
C GLY A 614 -6.02 62.75 -20.47
N PRO A 615 -6.01 62.36 -19.18
CA PRO A 615 -6.27 61.02 -18.65
C PRO A 615 -7.77 60.67 -18.52
N TYR A 616 -8.18 59.50 -19.01
CA TYR A 616 -9.56 58.98 -18.90
C TYR A 616 -9.74 58.01 -17.73
N GLY A 617 -10.98 57.70 -17.37
CA GLY A 617 -11.32 56.66 -16.37
C GLY A 617 -11.20 55.26 -16.98
N CYS A 618 -11.79 54.25 -16.34
CA CYS A 618 -11.81 52.90 -16.90
C CYS A 618 -12.49 52.88 -18.28
N TYR A 619 -11.80 52.39 -19.32
CA TYR A 619 -12.31 52.39 -20.70
C TYR A 619 -13.60 51.57 -20.88
N ASN A 620 -13.81 50.54 -20.07
CA ASN A 620 -15.02 49.70 -20.12
C ASN A 620 -16.29 50.44 -19.64
N ASN A 621 -16.16 51.60 -19.00
CA ASN A 621 -17.30 52.40 -18.56
C ASN A 621 -17.89 53.31 -19.65
N TYR A 622 -17.21 53.46 -20.79
CA TYR A 622 -17.70 54.29 -21.90
C TYR A 622 -18.50 53.45 -22.89
N ILE A 623 -19.53 54.04 -23.48
CA ILE A 623 -20.38 53.39 -24.48
C ILE A 623 -19.84 53.73 -25.87
N VAL A 624 -19.47 52.73 -26.66
CA VAL A 624 -19.01 52.89 -28.04
C VAL A 624 -20.06 52.38 -29.01
N GLU A 625 -20.44 53.21 -29.98
CA GLU A 625 -21.49 52.91 -30.95
C GLU A 625 -21.07 53.30 -32.37
N LEU A 626 -21.62 52.61 -33.37
CA LEU A 626 -21.40 52.85 -34.79
C LEU A 626 -22.69 53.30 -35.49
N ASP A 627 -22.54 54.21 -36.45
CA ASP A 627 -23.55 54.48 -37.46
C ASP A 627 -23.14 53.82 -38.78
N LYS A 628 -23.84 52.74 -39.15
CA LYS A 628 -23.57 51.96 -40.37
C LYS A 628 -24.41 52.43 -41.57
N ILE A 629 -25.25 53.48 -41.43
CA ILE A 629 -26.19 53.92 -42.46
C ILE A 629 -25.88 55.35 -42.94
N LEU A 630 -25.84 55.54 -44.26
CA LEU A 630 -25.67 56.86 -44.87
C LEU A 630 -26.99 57.66 -44.86
N PRO A 631 -26.95 58.99 -44.66
CA PRO A 631 -25.77 59.79 -44.29
C PRO A 631 -25.39 59.61 -42.82
N PHE A 632 -24.09 59.39 -42.56
CA PHE A 632 -23.58 59.13 -41.22
C PHE A 632 -23.85 60.28 -40.24
N GLY A 633 -24.05 59.92 -38.97
CA GLY A 633 -24.28 60.82 -37.85
C GLY A 633 -25.75 61.00 -37.46
N ASN A 634 -26.65 60.37 -38.22
CA ASN A 634 -28.08 60.43 -37.98
C ASN A 634 -28.61 59.19 -37.26
N GLY A 635 -27.78 58.16 -37.12
CA GLY A 635 -28.17 56.85 -36.60
C GLY A 635 -29.06 56.08 -37.59
N PRO A 636 -29.55 54.89 -37.20
CA PRO A 636 -29.48 54.28 -35.87
C PRO A 636 -28.05 53.95 -35.42
N TRP A 637 -27.76 54.25 -34.16
CA TRP A 637 -26.51 53.89 -33.49
C TRP A 637 -26.60 52.47 -32.96
N VAL A 638 -25.66 51.62 -33.34
CA VAL A 638 -25.62 50.20 -32.96
C VAL A 638 -24.34 49.91 -32.17
N PRO A 639 -24.31 48.84 -31.35
CA PRO A 639 -23.10 48.43 -30.65
C PRO A 639 -21.90 48.31 -31.60
N ALA A 640 -20.72 48.71 -31.14
CA ALA A 640 -19.51 48.75 -31.95
C ALA A 640 -18.85 47.38 -32.12
N VAL A 641 -19.61 46.43 -32.67
CA VAL A 641 -19.15 45.12 -33.08
C VAL A 641 -19.16 45.05 -34.60
N VAL A 642 -18.06 44.59 -35.17
CA VAL A 642 -17.89 44.42 -36.62
C VAL A 642 -17.55 42.98 -36.95
N GLY A 643 -17.93 42.57 -38.16
CA GLY A 643 -17.67 41.23 -38.68
C GLY A 643 -17.27 41.23 -40.15
N PRO A 644 -17.28 40.07 -40.82
CA PRO A 644 -16.74 39.92 -42.18
C PRO A 644 -17.35 40.89 -43.21
N ALA A 645 -18.67 41.13 -43.12
CA ALA A 645 -19.38 42.02 -44.04
C ALA A 645 -19.01 43.51 -43.89
N ASP A 646 -18.29 43.88 -42.83
CA ASP A 646 -17.87 45.25 -42.54
C ASP A 646 -16.47 45.59 -43.09
N ILE A 647 -15.69 44.59 -43.50
CA ILE A 647 -14.33 44.77 -44.00
C ILE A 647 -14.31 45.67 -45.25
N GLY A 648 -13.36 46.61 -45.28
CA GLY A 648 -13.21 47.60 -46.34
C GLY A 648 -14.16 48.80 -46.25
N LYS A 649 -15.15 48.78 -45.33
CA LYS A 649 -16.06 49.90 -45.11
C LYS A 649 -15.51 50.87 -44.07
N THR A 650 -15.98 52.12 -44.19
CA THR A 650 -15.74 53.17 -43.20
C THR A 650 -17.07 53.53 -42.55
N TYR A 651 -17.12 53.55 -41.23
CA TYR A 651 -18.29 53.94 -40.44
C TYR A 651 -17.98 55.13 -39.55
N GLN A 652 -19.01 55.88 -39.16
CA GLN A 652 -18.84 56.87 -38.10
C GLN A 652 -18.96 56.19 -36.74
N VAL A 653 -18.02 56.47 -35.85
CA VAL A 653 -17.99 55.97 -34.47
C VAL A 653 -18.28 57.10 -33.50
N ARG A 654 -18.94 56.80 -32.39
CA ARG A 654 -19.16 57.74 -31.30
C ARG A 654 -18.89 57.06 -29.96
N VAL A 655 -18.19 57.77 -29.08
CA VAL A 655 -18.00 57.38 -27.68
C VAL A 655 -18.87 58.29 -26.82
N THR A 656 -19.63 57.70 -25.89
CA THR A 656 -20.45 58.40 -24.91
C THR A 656 -20.01 58.05 -23.50
N ASP A 657 -19.72 59.05 -22.69
CA ASP A 657 -19.56 58.87 -21.25
C ASP A 657 -20.95 58.83 -20.59
N PRO A 658 -21.40 57.70 -20.01
CA PRO A 658 -22.72 57.59 -19.41
C PRO A 658 -22.86 58.43 -18.13
N LYS A 659 -21.76 58.77 -17.43
CA LYS A 659 -21.78 59.56 -16.19
C LYS A 659 -22.06 61.05 -16.49
N THR A 660 -21.42 61.59 -17.52
CA THR A 660 -21.50 63.03 -17.87
C THR A 660 -22.43 63.33 -19.04
N GLY A 661 -22.70 62.35 -19.89
CA GLY A 661 -23.45 62.52 -21.15
C GLY A 661 -22.63 63.15 -22.28
N ASN A 662 -21.34 63.44 -22.06
CA ASN A 662 -20.46 63.98 -23.09
C ASN A 662 -20.22 62.95 -24.19
N LYS A 663 -20.04 63.44 -25.42
CA LYS A 663 -19.85 62.61 -26.61
C LYS A 663 -18.75 63.18 -27.49
N CYS A 664 -17.95 62.30 -28.07
CA CYS A 664 -17.09 62.61 -29.21
C CYS A 664 -17.40 61.67 -30.37
N TRP A 665 -17.07 62.08 -31.59
CA TRP A 665 -17.26 61.28 -32.79
C TRP A 665 -16.00 61.28 -33.63
N GLY A 666 -15.83 60.21 -34.40
CA GLY A 666 -14.72 60.01 -35.34
C GLY A 666 -15.16 59.06 -36.44
N ASN A 667 -14.22 58.59 -37.25
CA ASN A 667 -14.48 57.54 -38.24
C ASN A 667 -13.63 56.32 -37.94
N ILE A 668 -14.15 55.13 -38.24
CA ILE A 668 -13.36 53.90 -38.22
C ILE A 668 -13.37 53.25 -39.59
N LYS A 669 -12.22 52.75 -40.04
CA LYS A 669 -12.08 51.92 -41.23
C LYS A 669 -11.77 50.50 -40.80
N ILE A 670 -12.58 49.54 -41.23
CA ILE A 670 -12.38 48.13 -40.90
C ILE A 670 -11.48 47.52 -41.97
N GLU A 671 -10.41 46.88 -41.53
CA GLU A 671 -9.43 46.24 -42.38
C GLU A 671 -9.19 44.82 -41.90
N ASP A 672 -8.75 43.97 -42.82
CA ASP A 672 -8.19 42.68 -42.49
C ASP A 672 -6.71 42.72 -42.92
N LYS A 673 -5.84 42.37 -41.97
CA LYS A 673 -4.37 42.40 -42.10
C LYS A 673 -3.74 41.05 -41.81
N LEU A 674 -4.54 40.03 -41.49
CA LEU A 674 -4.03 38.72 -41.16
C LEU A 674 -3.88 37.91 -42.45
N PRO A 675 -2.73 37.27 -42.69
CA PRO A 675 -2.61 36.35 -43.81
C PRO A 675 -3.42 35.07 -43.52
N PRO A 676 -3.94 34.39 -44.56
CA PRO A 676 -4.57 33.08 -44.42
C PRO A 676 -3.68 32.08 -43.67
N VAL A 677 -4.28 31.10 -42.99
CA VAL A 677 -3.54 30.03 -42.31
C VAL A 677 -3.44 28.82 -43.25
N LEU A 678 -2.22 28.30 -43.46
CA LEU A 678 -1.99 27.10 -44.27
C LEU A 678 -1.31 26.00 -43.46
N ASP A 679 -1.96 24.84 -43.40
CA ASP A 679 -1.36 23.59 -42.97
C ASP A 679 -1.30 22.61 -44.14
N CYS A 680 -0.14 22.05 -44.40
CA CYS A 680 0.16 21.36 -45.65
C CYS A 680 0.72 19.97 -45.37
N PRO A 681 -0.16 19.02 -45.03
CA PRO A 681 0.26 17.68 -44.65
C PRO A 681 0.98 16.99 -45.81
N PRO A 682 2.02 16.19 -45.53
CA PRO A 682 2.74 15.46 -46.57
C PRO A 682 1.81 14.51 -47.32
N GLY A 683 2.13 14.24 -48.58
CA GLY A 683 1.41 13.30 -49.44
C GLY A 683 2.29 12.13 -49.83
N SER A 684 1.69 11.00 -50.18
CA SER A 684 2.40 9.90 -50.83
C SER A 684 1.50 9.27 -51.87
N VAL A 685 2.05 9.01 -53.06
CA VAL A 685 1.32 8.40 -54.17
C VAL A 685 2.19 7.37 -54.88
N ALA A 686 1.57 6.36 -55.48
CA ALA A 686 2.28 5.43 -56.35
C ALA A 686 2.71 6.14 -57.64
N CYS A 687 3.81 5.70 -58.25
CA CYS A 687 4.34 6.32 -59.48
C CYS A 687 3.43 6.27 -60.71
N ASN A 688 2.36 5.48 -60.68
CA ASN A 688 1.35 5.36 -61.73
C ASN A 688 0.06 6.15 -61.42
N VAL A 689 0.07 6.99 -60.37
CA VAL A 689 -1.05 7.86 -59.97
C VAL A 689 -0.69 9.32 -60.25
N ASP A 690 -1.67 10.11 -60.71
CA ASP A 690 -1.50 11.55 -60.91
C ASP A 690 -1.32 12.25 -59.54
N PRO A 691 -0.22 13.00 -59.32
CA PRO A 691 0.02 13.70 -58.07
C PRO A 691 -0.82 14.99 -57.92
N ALA A 692 -1.69 15.33 -58.87
CA ALA A 692 -2.64 16.43 -58.70
C ALA A 692 -3.41 16.29 -57.37
N PRO A 693 -3.68 17.41 -56.67
CA PRO A 693 -4.40 17.35 -55.41
C PRO A 693 -5.80 16.80 -55.67
N THR A 694 -6.19 15.81 -54.89
CA THR A 694 -7.49 15.15 -54.99
C THR A 694 -8.17 15.23 -53.63
N SER A 695 -9.51 15.31 -53.62
CA SER A 695 -10.25 15.07 -52.38
C SER A 695 -9.91 13.67 -51.88
N MET A 696 -9.31 13.59 -50.70
CA MET A 696 -9.36 12.37 -49.92
C MET A 696 -10.84 12.11 -49.63
N THR A 697 -11.50 11.16 -50.29
CA THR A 697 -12.79 10.69 -49.80
C THR A 697 -12.51 9.84 -48.56
N GLY A 698 -12.36 10.49 -47.42
CA GLY A 698 -12.06 9.89 -46.11
C GLY A 698 -10.64 10.21 -45.59
N PRO A 699 -10.49 10.72 -44.35
CA PRO A 699 -9.22 11.26 -43.86
C PRO A 699 -8.34 10.22 -43.17
N VAL A 700 -7.06 10.61 -43.00
CA VAL A 700 -6.20 10.38 -41.82
C VAL A 700 -6.85 9.58 -40.70
N ALA A 701 -6.21 8.47 -40.29
CA ALA A 701 -6.58 7.60 -39.16
C ALA A 701 -8.05 7.74 -38.75
N GLY A 702 -8.94 7.09 -39.51
CA GLY A 702 -10.33 7.00 -39.10
C GLY A 702 -10.42 6.50 -37.65
N PRO A 703 -11.51 6.83 -36.91
CA PRO A 703 -11.74 6.23 -35.61
C PRO A 703 -11.57 4.71 -35.75
N PRO A 704 -10.90 4.05 -34.78
CA PRO A 704 -10.59 2.63 -34.85
C PRO A 704 -11.78 1.83 -35.38
N MET A 705 -11.63 1.22 -36.55
CA MET A 705 -12.70 0.43 -37.15
C MET A 705 -12.73 -0.91 -36.46
N GLN A 706 -13.91 -1.33 -35.99
CA GLN A 706 -14.08 -2.60 -35.31
C GLN A 706 -14.89 -3.56 -36.17
N LEU A 707 -14.28 -4.69 -36.52
CA LEU A 707 -14.97 -5.80 -37.18
C LEU A 707 -15.05 -6.98 -36.22
N GLN A 708 -16.28 -7.31 -35.81
CA GLN A 708 -16.56 -8.39 -34.88
C GLN A 708 -17.09 -9.62 -35.60
N SER A 709 -16.67 -10.79 -35.13
CA SER A 709 -17.27 -12.07 -35.51
C SER A 709 -18.49 -12.40 -34.62
N ILE A 710 -18.81 -13.68 -34.48
CA ILE A 710 -19.87 -14.14 -33.59
C ILE A 710 -19.40 -14.22 -32.14
N THR A 711 -20.20 -13.72 -31.21
CA THR A 711 -19.94 -13.81 -29.75
C THR A 711 -20.71 -14.93 -29.07
N THR A 712 -21.66 -15.54 -29.79
CA THR A 712 -22.55 -16.60 -29.32
C THR A 712 -22.10 -17.96 -29.84
N GLY A 713 -21.61 -18.81 -28.94
CA GLY A 713 -21.14 -20.17 -29.22
C GLY A 713 -20.23 -20.65 -28.11
N GLY A 714 -20.27 -21.95 -27.80
CA GLY A 714 -19.80 -22.47 -26.51
C GLY A 714 -18.75 -23.59 -26.58
N ASN A 715 -17.93 -23.65 -27.65
CA ASN A 715 -16.80 -24.59 -27.65
C ASN A 715 -15.55 -23.88 -27.13
N THR A 716 -15.00 -24.44 -26.06
CA THR A 716 -13.79 -23.96 -25.39
C THR A 716 -12.59 -24.73 -25.90
N GLY A 717 -11.53 -24.04 -26.33
CA GLY A 717 -10.21 -24.65 -26.51
C GLY A 717 -9.57 -25.04 -25.17
N ASN A 718 -8.40 -25.68 -25.20
CA ASN A 718 -7.56 -25.81 -23.99
C ASN A 718 -6.82 -24.50 -23.69
N PRO A 719 -6.38 -24.26 -22.45
CA PRO A 719 -5.44 -23.18 -22.16
C PRO A 719 -4.18 -23.35 -23.01
N GLY A 720 -3.77 -22.28 -23.69
CA GLY A 720 -2.68 -22.34 -24.67
C GLY A 720 -3.06 -23.01 -25.99
N GLY A 721 -4.34 -23.29 -26.27
CA GLY A 721 -4.78 -23.72 -27.60
C GLY A 721 -4.52 -22.65 -28.67
N LEU A 722 -4.76 -22.99 -29.93
CA LEU A 722 -4.54 -22.11 -31.09
C LEU A 722 -5.80 -22.03 -31.96
N VAL A 723 -6.28 -20.81 -32.26
CA VAL A 723 -7.38 -20.58 -33.21
C VAL A 723 -6.83 -19.84 -34.43
N PHE A 724 -7.23 -20.31 -35.61
CA PHE A 724 -6.85 -19.74 -36.89
C PHE A 724 -8.05 -19.09 -37.58
N PHE A 725 -7.80 -18.08 -38.39
CA PHE A 725 -8.76 -17.50 -39.34
C PHE A 725 -7.98 -16.72 -40.40
N ASN A 726 -8.65 -16.25 -41.45
CA ASN A 726 -8.03 -15.33 -42.40
C ASN A 726 -8.61 -13.93 -42.26
N ILE A 727 -7.75 -12.94 -42.44
CA ILE A 727 -8.09 -11.54 -42.66
C ILE A 727 -7.79 -11.22 -44.13
N ASP A 728 -8.80 -10.83 -44.89
CA ASP A 728 -8.63 -10.34 -46.26
C ASP A 728 -8.73 -8.81 -46.27
N ASN A 729 -7.62 -8.15 -46.55
CA ASN A 729 -7.53 -6.69 -46.61
C ASN A 729 -7.94 -6.22 -48.01
N LEU A 730 -9.16 -5.68 -48.12
CA LEU A 730 -9.76 -5.18 -49.36
C LEU A 730 -9.54 -3.67 -49.57
N SER A 731 -8.84 -3.00 -48.66
CA SER A 731 -8.72 -1.54 -48.65
C SER A 731 -7.88 -0.98 -49.80
N GLY A 732 -7.06 -1.80 -50.45
CA GLY A 732 -6.11 -1.37 -51.50
C GLY A 732 -4.83 -0.73 -50.96
N GLY A 733 -4.70 -0.59 -49.64
CA GLY A 733 -3.51 -0.14 -48.91
C GLY A 733 -3.25 -1.03 -47.70
N ASP A 734 -2.20 -0.75 -46.93
CA ASP A 734 -1.94 -1.52 -45.71
C ASP A 734 -3.04 -1.22 -44.68
N ILE A 735 -3.29 -2.14 -43.74
CA ILE A 735 -4.07 -1.86 -42.53
C ILE A 735 -3.20 -2.09 -41.31
N GLU A 736 -3.44 -1.35 -40.24
CA GLU A 736 -2.77 -1.47 -38.95
C GLU A 736 -3.74 -2.02 -37.92
N LEU A 737 -3.53 -3.26 -37.47
CA LEU A 737 -4.27 -3.83 -36.34
C LEU A 737 -3.75 -3.23 -35.04
N THR A 738 -4.65 -2.74 -34.18
CA THR A 738 -4.30 -2.12 -32.90
C THR A 738 -4.84 -2.90 -31.70
N GLU A 739 -5.89 -3.69 -31.88
CA GLU A 739 -6.50 -4.52 -30.83
C GLU A 739 -7.08 -5.81 -31.39
N ILE A 740 -7.02 -6.90 -30.60
CA ILE A 740 -7.72 -8.16 -30.89
C ILE A 740 -8.53 -8.56 -29.65
N GLY A 741 -9.82 -8.21 -29.64
CA GLY A 741 -10.73 -8.61 -28.58
C GLY A 741 -11.09 -10.09 -28.65
N LEU A 742 -11.03 -10.80 -27.52
CA LEU A 742 -11.17 -12.25 -27.44
C LEU A 742 -12.18 -12.68 -26.39
N SER A 743 -12.93 -13.75 -26.64
CA SER A 743 -13.69 -14.42 -25.59
C SER A 743 -12.82 -15.46 -24.88
N ILE A 744 -12.31 -15.12 -23.70
CA ILE A 744 -11.44 -15.97 -22.85
C ILE A 744 -11.99 -16.13 -21.43
N ASN A 745 -11.63 -17.23 -20.78
CA ASN A 745 -12.12 -17.57 -19.43
C ASN A 745 -11.16 -17.21 -18.28
N ALA A 746 -9.95 -16.77 -18.59
CA ALA A 746 -8.95 -16.34 -17.61
C ALA A 746 -8.08 -15.23 -18.22
N ASN A 747 -7.44 -14.45 -17.38
CA ASN A 747 -6.51 -13.41 -17.81
C ASN A 747 -5.29 -14.06 -18.48
N SER A 748 -4.89 -13.54 -19.65
CA SER A 748 -3.76 -14.08 -20.41
C SER A 748 -3.16 -12.99 -21.30
N THR A 749 -1.87 -13.11 -21.59
CA THR A 749 -1.32 -12.48 -22.79
C THR A 749 -1.78 -13.26 -24.02
N VAL A 750 -1.76 -12.64 -25.19
CA VAL A 750 -2.16 -13.26 -26.44
C VAL A 750 -1.03 -13.10 -27.44
N GLU A 751 -0.55 -14.22 -27.98
CA GLU A 751 0.41 -14.21 -29.08
C GLU A 751 -0.34 -14.14 -30.41
N ILE A 752 0.09 -13.25 -31.30
CA ILE A 752 -0.53 -13.03 -32.60
C ILE A 752 0.47 -13.45 -33.67
N TRP A 753 0.17 -14.56 -34.35
CA TRP A 753 0.97 -15.12 -35.43
C TRP A 753 0.33 -14.80 -36.77
N THR A 754 1.12 -14.37 -37.76
CA THR A 754 0.63 -14.10 -39.11
C THR A 754 1.38 -14.93 -40.15
N LYS A 755 0.71 -15.11 -41.29
CA LYS A 755 1.24 -15.78 -42.47
C LYS A 755 0.66 -15.12 -43.72
N ALA A 756 1.52 -14.75 -44.66
CA ALA A 756 1.07 -14.31 -45.98
C ALA A 756 0.31 -15.44 -46.71
N GLY A 757 -0.84 -15.11 -47.30
CA GLY A 757 -1.76 -16.09 -47.88
C GLY A 757 -2.70 -16.70 -46.83
N THR A 758 -3.31 -17.84 -47.15
CA THR A 758 -4.29 -18.47 -46.25
C THR A 758 -3.65 -19.32 -45.13
N HIS A 759 -4.34 -19.45 -44.00
CA HIS A 759 -3.96 -20.40 -42.93
C HIS A 759 -4.16 -21.88 -43.33
N VAL A 760 -5.01 -22.15 -44.33
CA VAL A 760 -5.42 -23.51 -44.73
C VAL A 760 -4.21 -24.33 -45.19
N GLY A 761 -4.02 -25.50 -44.58
CA GLY A 761 -2.92 -26.43 -44.90
C GLY A 761 -1.62 -26.16 -44.13
N PHE A 762 -1.60 -25.13 -43.26
CA PHE A 762 -0.43 -24.74 -42.46
C PHE A 762 -0.69 -24.75 -40.95
N GLU A 763 -1.84 -25.26 -40.50
CA GLU A 763 -2.31 -25.25 -39.11
C GLU A 763 -1.36 -25.97 -38.15
N THR A 764 -0.56 -26.92 -38.64
CA THR A 764 0.37 -27.71 -37.83
C THR A 764 1.84 -27.42 -38.15
N ASN A 765 2.14 -26.34 -38.87
CA ASN A 765 3.50 -26.00 -39.29
C ASN A 765 3.94 -24.65 -38.76
N GLN A 766 4.37 -24.58 -37.50
CA GLN A 766 4.82 -23.34 -36.85
C GLN A 766 5.86 -22.56 -37.66
N ALA A 767 6.78 -23.25 -38.35
CA ALA A 767 7.84 -22.60 -39.12
C ALA A 767 7.34 -21.82 -40.34
N ALA A 768 6.09 -22.04 -40.77
CA ALA A 768 5.45 -21.28 -41.85
C ALA A 768 4.81 -19.96 -41.38
N TRP A 769 4.88 -19.67 -40.07
CA TRP A 769 4.23 -18.53 -39.42
C TRP A 769 5.25 -17.62 -38.75
N THR A 770 4.92 -16.33 -38.67
CA THR A 770 5.73 -15.30 -38.02
C THR A 770 4.99 -14.78 -36.79
N LEU A 771 5.65 -14.70 -35.64
CA LEU A 771 5.11 -14.01 -34.46
C LEU A 771 5.14 -12.51 -34.73
N SER A 772 3.98 -11.92 -35.00
CA SER A 772 3.86 -10.51 -35.40
C SER A 772 3.65 -9.56 -34.24
N GLY A 773 3.17 -10.05 -33.11
CA GLY A 773 3.00 -9.23 -31.91
C GLY A 773 2.39 -9.96 -30.74
N THR A 774 2.27 -9.23 -29.63
CA THR A 774 1.55 -9.69 -28.43
C THR A 774 0.47 -8.70 -28.03
N ALA A 775 -0.66 -9.19 -27.54
CA ALA A 775 -1.74 -8.39 -26.97
C ALA A 775 -1.99 -8.71 -25.49
N ASP A 776 -2.49 -7.72 -24.75
CA ASP A 776 -2.71 -7.82 -23.31
C ASP A 776 -4.20 -7.98 -22.97
N ALA A 777 -4.60 -9.20 -22.62
CA ALA A 777 -5.93 -9.51 -22.10
C ALA A 777 -5.87 -9.84 -20.59
N THR A 778 -5.00 -9.16 -19.82
CA THR A 778 -4.80 -9.44 -18.39
C THR A 778 -5.83 -8.79 -17.46
N THR A 779 -6.79 -8.03 -18.00
CA THR A 779 -7.89 -7.43 -17.24
C THR A 779 -9.24 -7.76 -17.91
N GLY A 780 -10.24 -8.18 -17.13
CA GLY A 780 -11.61 -8.36 -17.63
C GLY A 780 -11.95 -9.69 -18.31
N ALA A 781 -11.25 -10.79 -18.00
CA ALA A 781 -11.66 -12.13 -18.44
C ALA A 781 -13.00 -12.55 -17.81
N THR A 782 -14.00 -12.83 -18.63
CA THR A 782 -15.41 -12.99 -18.20
C THR A 782 -16.08 -14.25 -18.74
N GLY A 783 -15.42 -15.02 -19.62
CA GLY A 783 -15.93 -16.27 -20.16
C GLY A 783 -16.75 -16.13 -21.45
N ILE A 784 -17.59 -17.14 -21.73
CA ILE A 784 -18.36 -17.24 -22.99
C ILE A 784 -19.37 -16.07 -23.10
N GLY A 785 -19.40 -15.41 -24.26
CA GLY A 785 -20.42 -14.41 -24.60
C GLY A 785 -20.05 -12.96 -24.29
N VAL A 786 -18.93 -12.74 -23.59
CA VAL A 786 -18.35 -11.41 -23.34
C VAL A 786 -16.95 -11.39 -23.95
N LEU A 787 -16.64 -10.31 -24.68
CA LEU A 787 -15.34 -10.13 -25.31
C LEU A 787 -14.46 -9.30 -24.39
N THR A 788 -13.30 -9.84 -24.06
CA THR A 788 -12.24 -9.16 -23.30
C THR A 788 -11.39 -8.36 -24.29
N PRO A 789 -11.29 -7.03 -24.12
CA PRO A 789 -10.36 -6.21 -24.89
C PRO A 789 -8.93 -6.71 -24.71
N ALA A 790 -8.18 -6.81 -25.81
CA ALA A 790 -6.76 -7.13 -25.77
C ALA A 790 -5.94 -6.20 -26.68
N PRO A 791 -5.54 -5.02 -26.18
CA PRO A 791 -4.71 -4.08 -26.92
C PRO A 791 -3.36 -4.70 -27.29
N ILE A 792 -2.89 -4.45 -28.51
CA ILE A 792 -1.59 -4.96 -28.96
C ILE A 792 -0.47 -4.13 -28.32
N THR A 793 0.40 -4.77 -27.55
CA THR A 793 1.44 -4.11 -26.73
C THR A 793 2.77 -3.95 -27.44
N THR A 794 2.97 -4.62 -28.58
CA THR A 794 4.21 -4.57 -29.38
C THR A 794 4.19 -3.50 -30.48
N GLY A 795 3.16 -2.67 -30.53
CA GLY A 795 2.87 -1.75 -31.63
C GLY A 795 1.93 -2.37 -32.69
N PRO A 796 1.32 -1.55 -33.57
CA PRO A 796 0.32 -2.04 -34.52
C PRO A 796 0.87 -3.09 -35.49
N ILE A 797 0.08 -4.12 -35.79
CA ILE A 797 0.45 -5.15 -36.77
C ILE A 797 -0.01 -4.69 -38.16
N VAL A 798 0.96 -4.44 -39.05
CA VAL A 798 0.69 -3.99 -40.43
C VAL A 798 0.37 -5.19 -41.32
N LEU A 799 -0.80 -5.18 -41.96
CA LEU A 799 -1.24 -6.19 -42.93
C LEU A 799 -1.39 -5.57 -44.32
N PRO A 800 -0.66 -6.07 -45.34
CA PRO A 800 -0.80 -5.57 -46.70
C PRO A 800 -2.14 -5.98 -47.35
N PRO A 801 -2.49 -5.40 -48.52
CA PRO A 801 -3.66 -5.85 -49.30
C PRO A 801 -3.64 -7.35 -49.59
N GLY A 802 -4.82 -7.97 -49.56
CA GLY A 802 -5.02 -9.40 -49.80
C GLY A 802 -5.12 -10.24 -48.52
N ILE A 803 -5.03 -11.55 -48.69
CA ILE A 803 -5.33 -12.53 -47.63
C ILE A 803 -4.10 -12.76 -46.74
N THR A 804 -4.29 -12.59 -45.43
CA THR A 804 -3.34 -12.97 -44.38
C THR A 804 -3.98 -13.99 -43.43
N GLY A 805 -3.32 -15.13 -43.23
CA GLY A 805 -3.66 -16.10 -42.21
C GLY A 805 -3.24 -15.58 -40.84
N VAL A 806 -4.11 -15.70 -39.85
CA VAL A 806 -3.88 -15.26 -38.47
C VAL A 806 -4.08 -16.45 -37.53
N GLY A 807 -3.17 -16.59 -36.56
CA GLY A 807 -3.21 -17.59 -35.50
C GLY A 807 -3.06 -16.93 -34.13
N LEU A 808 -3.96 -17.22 -33.20
CA LEU A 808 -3.97 -16.63 -31.86
C LEU A 808 -3.75 -17.69 -30.78
N ILE A 809 -2.78 -17.46 -29.90
CA ILE A 809 -2.49 -18.31 -28.72
C ILE A 809 -2.70 -17.50 -27.46
N ALA A 810 -3.50 -18.01 -26.52
CA ALA A 810 -3.65 -17.46 -25.18
C ALA A 810 -3.03 -18.44 -24.16
N PRO A 811 -1.75 -18.29 -23.76
CA PRO A 811 -1.01 -19.34 -23.06
C PRO A 811 -1.64 -19.78 -21.72
N SER A 812 -2.30 -18.86 -21.00
CA SER A 812 -2.91 -19.14 -19.69
C SER A 812 -4.43 -19.20 -19.70
N ALA A 813 -5.09 -19.07 -20.87
CA ALA A 813 -6.55 -19.01 -20.95
C ALA A 813 -7.14 -19.87 -22.09
N GLN A 814 -8.36 -20.37 -21.87
CA GLN A 814 -9.14 -21.02 -22.91
C GLN A 814 -9.82 -19.96 -23.76
N HIS A 815 -9.53 -19.93 -25.06
CA HIS A 815 -10.28 -19.11 -26.01
C HIS A 815 -11.51 -19.85 -26.52
N ASN A 816 -12.59 -19.10 -26.77
CA ASN A 816 -13.84 -19.63 -27.30
C ASN A 816 -13.91 -19.49 -28.82
N TYR A 817 -14.53 -20.48 -29.44
CA TYR A 817 -14.87 -20.48 -30.86
C TYR A 817 -16.22 -21.17 -31.08
N THR A 818 -16.80 -20.95 -32.24
CA THR A 818 -18.08 -21.52 -32.65
C THR A 818 -17.88 -22.56 -33.75
N ASN A 819 -18.67 -23.64 -33.77
CA ASN A 819 -18.66 -24.58 -34.90
C ASN A 819 -19.16 -23.89 -36.18
N GLY A 820 -18.36 -23.88 -37.24
CA GLY A 820 -18.76 -23.32 -38.53
C GLY A 820 -19.74 -24.25 -39.26
N THR A 821 -20.95 -23.80 -39.59
CA THR A 821 -21.93 -24.67 -40.29
C THR A 821 -22.79 -23.94 -41.33
N GLY A 822 -22.45 -22.69 -41.69
CA GLY A 822 -23.20 -21.93 -42.70
C GLY A 822 -22.79 -20.45 -42.78
N ALA A 823 -23.76 -19.54 -42.86
CA ALA A 823 -23.57 -18.10 -43.08
C ALA A 823 -22.77 -17.34 -41.99
N ASN A 824 -22.36 -18.01 -40.91
CA ASN A 824 -21.55 -17.46 -39.83
C ASN A 824 -20.03 -17.57 -40.07
N GLN A 825 -19.62 -17.85 -41.30
CA GLN A 825 -18.25 -18.16 -41.69
C GLN A 825 -17.49 -16.96 -42.30
N THR A 826 -18.19 -15.85 -42.54
CA THR A 826 -17.61 -14.66 -43.15
C THR A 826 -18.23 -13.40 -42.55
N PHE A 827 -17.40 -12.46 -42.15
CA PHE A 827 -17.80 -11.16 -41.60
C PHE A 827 -17.03 -10.09 -42.36
N THR A 828 -17.72 -9.08 -42.86
CA THR A 828 -17.12 -8.02 -43.65
C THR A 828 -17.78 -6.70 -43.33
N ASP A 829 -16.98 -5.64 -43.29
CA ASP A 829 -17.44 -4.24 -43.24
C ASP A 829 -17.24 -3.52 -44.59
N GLY A 830 -16.76 -4.23 -45.61
CA GLY A 830 -16.44 -3.68 -46.93
C GLY A 830 -14.97 -3.26 -47.10
N THR A 831 -14.19 -3.17 -46.02
CA THR A 831 -12.76 -2.82 -46.03
C THR A 831 -11.90 -4.00 -45.63
N VAL A 832 -12.35 -4.79 -44.65
CA VAL A 832 -11.72 -6.04 -44.21
C VAL A 832 -12.76 -7.15 -44.21
N THR A 833 -12.33 -8.36 -44.57
CA THR A 833 -13.17 -9.55 -44.49
C THR A 833 -12.52 -10.63 -43.63
N LEU A 834 -13.16 -10.98 -42.52
CA LEU A 834 -12.81 -12.15 -41.70
C LEU A 834 -13.46 -13.40 -42.29
N THR A 835 -12.68 -14.41 -42.63
CA THR A 835 -13.20 -15.69 -43.17
C THR A 835 -12.78 -16.88 -42.32
N MET A 836 -13.54 -17.97 -42.48
CA MET A 836 -13.41 -19.32 -41.91
C MET A 836 -12.12 -19.58 -41.15
N GLY A 837 -12.26 -20.21 -39.98
CA GLY A 837 -11.14 -20.58 -39.14
C GLY A 837 -11.06 -22.07 -38.85
N THR A 838 -10.04 -22.42 -38.08
CA THR A 838 -9.83 -23.75 -37.51
C THR A 838 -9.33 -23.59 -36.08
N ALA A 839 -9.34 -24.66 -35.29
CA ALA A 839 -8.77 -24.62 -33.95
C ALA A 839 -7.94 -25.87 -33.63
N LEU A 840 -7.03 -25.71 -32.68
CA LEU A 840 -6.21 -26.76 -32.09
C LEU A 840 -6.23 -26.66 -30.58
N ASN A 841 -6.22 -27.81 -29.92
CA ASN A 841 -6.12 -27.87 -28.47
C ASN A 841 -4.69 -27.65 -27.95
N PHE A 842 -3.69 -27.69 -28.82
CA PHE A 842 -2.29 -27.40 -28.49
C PHE A 842 -1.68 -26.65 -29.67
N PRO A 843 -0.80 -25.66 -29.46
CA PRO A 843 -0.21 -24.89 -30.54
C PRO A 843 0.49 -25.80 -31.53
N TRP A 844 0.14 -25.65 -32.81
CA TRP A 844 0.83 -26.29 -33.93
C TRP A 844 0.80 -27.83 -33.90
N ASN A 845 -0.07 -28.43 -33.08
CA ASN A 845 -0.16 -29.88 -32.89
C ASN A 845 -1.56 -30.41 -33.20
N ALA A 846 -1.65 -31.39 -34.11
CA ALA A 846 -2.89 -32.03 -34.55
C ALA A 846 -3.59 -32.80 -33.41
N PRO A 847 -4.93 -32.91 -33.38
CA PRO A 847 -5.88 -32.82 -34.49
C PRO A 847 -6.47 -31.42 -34.76
N VAL A 848 -6.60 -31.07 -36.05
CA VAL A 848 -7.26 -29.85 -36.53
C VAL A 848 -8.77 -29.96 -36.40
N PHE A 849 -9.37 -29.01 -35.70
CA PHE A 849 -10.81 -28.84 -35.61
C PHE A 849 -11.26 -27.83 -36.68
N ASP A 850 -11.88 -28.33 -37.74
CA ASP A 850 -12.33 -27.54 -38.89
C ASP A 850 -13.79 -27.92 -39.24
N PRO A 851 -14.66 -26.95 -39.57
CA PRO A 851 -14.48 -25.50 -39.47
C PRO A 851 -14.81 -24.94 -38.10
N ARG A 852 -14.07 -23.90 -37.71
CA ARG A 852 -14.29 -23.11 -36.50
C ARG A 852 -14.39 -21.63 -36.86
N VAL A 853 -15.18 -20.90 -36.09
CA VAL A 853 -15.30 -19.45 -36.20
C VAL A 853 -14.74 -18.90 -34.90
N TRP A 854 -13.67 -18.14 -34.99
CA TRP A 854 -13.12 -17.43 -33.85
C TRP A 854 -14.17 -16.47 -33.27
N ASN A 855 -14.32 -16.42 -31.94
CA ASN A 855 -15.25 -15.50 -31.26
C ASN A 855 -14.50 -14.29 -30.71
N GLY A 856 -14.55 -13.17 -31.42
CA GLY A 856 -13.80 -11.96 -31.07
C GLY A 856 -14.06 -10.78 -32.00
N TYR A 857 -13.26 -9.73 -31.86
CA TYR A 857 -13.20 -8.61 -32.80
C TYR A 857 -11.76 -8.19 -33.06
N ILE A 858 -11.55 -7.56 -34.20
CA ILE A 858 -10.34 -6.79 -34.44
C ILE A 858 -10.68 -5.30 -34.40
N ILE A 859 -9.72 -4.50 -33.96
CA ILE A 859 -9.70 -3.06 -34.19
C ILE A 859 -8.54 -2.75 -35.13
N TYR A 860 -8.83 -2.00 -36.19
CA TYR A 860 -7.84 -1.68 -37.20
C TYR A 860 -8.01 -0.27 -37.78
N ASN A 861 -6.91 0.25 -38.31
CA ASN A 861 -6.85 1.49 -39.08
C ASN A 861 -6.42 1.18 -40.51
N THR A 862 -6.87 1.93 -41.50
CA THR A 862 -6.33 1.84 -42.86
C THR A 862 -5.08 2.71 -42.98
N ALA A 863 -3.92 2.08 -43.16
CA ALA A 863 -2.68 2.75 -43.51
C ALA A 863 -2.70 3.10 -45.03
N GLY A 864 -3.27 4.26 -45.32
CA GLY A 864 -3.05 5.06 -46.53
C GLY A 864 -3.08 4.35 -47.89
N VAL A 865 -4.23 4.38 -48.58
CA VAL A 865 -4.21 4.48 -50.04
C VAL A 865 -3.97 5.94 -50.39
N GLY A 866 -2.81 6.20 -50.98
CA GLY A 866 -2.28 7.53 -51.25
C GLY A 866 -3.16 8.43 -52.13
N GLY A 867 -3.57 9.56 -51.57
CA GLY A 867 -3.94 10.76 -52.30
C GLY A 867 -3.00 11.90 -51.90
N VAL A 868 -2.88 12.92 -52.75
CA VAL A 868 -2.25 14.18 -52.33
C VAL A 868 -3.35 15.08 -51.74
N PRO A 869 -3.41 15.25 -50.41
CA PRO A 869 -4.48 16.02 -49.79
C PRO A 869 -4.35 17.50 -50.15
N TYR A 870 -5.47 18.21 -50.16
CA TYR A 870 -5.45 19.66 -50.11
C TYR A 870 -4.96 20.14 -48.73
N PRO A 871 -4.38 21.34 -48.63
CA PRO A 871 -4.09 22.00 -47.37
C PRO A 871 -5.31 22.05 -46.44
N ASN A 872 -5.07 22.09 -45.13
CA ASN A 872 -6.08 22.31 -44.08
C ASN A 872 -7.26 21.31 -44.14
N GLY A 873 -7.04 20.09 -44.65
CA GLY A 873 -8.10 19.08 -44.78
C GLY A 873 -9.21 19.45 -45.76
N LEU A 874 -8.95 20.36 -46.70
CA LEU A 874 -9.95 20.84 -47.65
C LEU A 874 -10.39 19.77 -48.67
N GLU A 875 -11.61 19.92 -49.19
CA GLU A 875 -12.28 18.95 -50.05
C GLU A 875 -12.78 19.57 -51.36
N PHE A 876 -12.38 18.95 -52.47
CA PHE A 876 -12.79 19.35 -53.82
C PHE A 876 -14.30 19.21 -54.03
N ASN A 877 -14.92 20.22 -54.66
CA ASN A 877 -16.37 20.37 -54.85
C ASN A 877 -17.21 20.46 -53.57
N VAL A 878 -16.59 20.53 -52.39
CA VAL A 878 -17.29 20.77 -51.11
C VAL A 878 -16.97 22.17 -50.61
N ASN A 879 -15.69 22.48 -50.45
CA ASN A 879 -15.21 23.79 -50.01
C ASN A 879 -14.06 24.34 -50.88
N VAL A 880 -13.55 23.55 -51.83
CA VAL A 880 -12.58 23.96 -52.86
C VAL A 880 -13.20 23.81 -54.24
N PHE A 881 -13.24 24.90 -55.01
CA PHE A 881 -13.89 24.93 -56.33
C PHE A 881 -12.93 25.41 -57.43
N PRO A 882 -13.02 24.86 -58.66
CA PRO A 882 -12.12 25.23 -59.75
C PRO A 882 -12.37 26.66 -60.27
N THR A 883 -11.30 27.41 -60.51
CA THR A 883 -11.37 28.80 -61.05
C THR A 883 -11.31 28.88 -62.58
N GLY A 884 -11.09 27.75 -63.26
CA GLY A 884 -10.77 27.70 -64.69
C GLY A 884 -9.30 27.95 -65.03
N THR A 885 -8.48 28.37 -64.05
CA THR A 885 -7.02 28.41 -64.17
C THR A 885 -6.43 27.12 -63.62
N ALA A 886 -5.62 26.42 -64.41
CA ALA A 886 -5.00 25.16 -63.97
C ALA A 886 -4.14 25.37 -62.72
N GLY A 887 -4.34 24.53 -61.70
CA GLY A 887 -3.62 24.60 -60.42
C GLY A 887 -4.09 25.68 -59.44
N CYS A 888 -5.20 26.37 -59.73
CA CYS A 888 -5.79 27.40 -58.86
C CYS A 888 -7.28 27.16 -58.57
N TYR A 889 -7.67 27.38 -57.32
CA TYR A 889 -8.98 27.09 -56.77
C TYR A 889 -9.51 28.26 -55.93
N THR A 890 -10.82 28.34 -55.77
CA THR A 890 -11.50 29.21 -54.79
C THR A 890 -11.90 28.37 -53.58
N VAL A 891 -11.59 28.85 -52.39
CA VAL A 891 -11.93 28.22 -51.12
C VAL A 891 -12.99 29.08 -50.44
N THR A 892 -14.08 28.46 -49.98
CA THR A 892 -15.15 29.18 -49.28
C THR A 892 -14.68 29.70 -47.92
N ALA A 893 -15.09 30.91 -47.56
CA ALA A 893 -14.80 31.51 -46.26
C ALA A 893 -15.15 30.56 -45.09
N GLY A 894 -14.25 30.46 -44.12
CA GLY A 894 -14.41 29.63 -42.92
C GLY A 894 -14.11 28.14 -43.11
N ALA A 895 -13.67 27.70 -44.29
CA ALA A 895 -13.37 26.30 -44.55
C ALA A 895 -11.95 25.89 -44.11
N GLY A 896 -11.80 24.61 -43.74
CA GLY A 896 -10.54 23.97 -43.37
C GLY A 896 -10.36 23.79 -41.85
N ASP A 897 -9.41 22.93 -41.49
CA ASP A 897 -8.90 22.76 -40.13
C ASP A 897 -7.35 22.67 -40.16
N PRO A 898 -6.61 23.66 -39.61
CA PRO A 898 -7.13 24.93 -39.10
C PRO A 898 -7.89 25.72 -40.18
N VAL A 899 -8.83 26.58 -39.79
CA VAL A 899 -9.60 27.40 -40.74
C VAL A 899 -8.65 28.21 -41.62
N LEU A 900 -8.79 28.09 -42.95
CA LEU A 900 -7.87 28.74 -43.90
C LEU A 900 -8.04 30.25 -43.90
N GLU A 901 -9.28 30.73 -44.04
CA GLU A 901 -9.62 32.16 -44.09
C GLU A 901 -11.09 32.37 -43.68
N PRO A 902 -11.40 32.96 -42.52
CA PRO A 902 -12.78 33.14 -42.07
C PRO A 902 -13.49 34.38 -42.65
N CYS A 903 -12.78 35.37 -43.19
CA CYS A 903 -13.32 36.69 -43.50
C CYS A 903 -13.94 36.75 -44.90
N SER A 904 -13.38 36.00 -45.84
CA SER A 904 -13.78 36.04 -47.24
C SER A 904 -13.39 34.76 -47.97
N ASP A 905 -13.92 34.57 -49.18
CA ASP A 905 -13.45 33.49 -50.02
C ASP A 905 -11.99 33.74 -50.40
N ALA A 906 -11.15 32.71 -50.31
CA ALA A 906 -9.73 32.78 -50.60
C ALA A 906 -9.38 32.10 -51.92
N SER A 907 -8.33 32.58 -52.58
CA SER A 907 -7.71 31.93 -53.73
C SER A 907 -6.61 30.99 -53.25
N LEU A 908 -6.62 29.72 -53.67
CA LEU A 908 -5.61 28.72 -53.34
C LEU A 908 -4.96 28.16 -54.61
N CYS A 909 -3.66 28.40 -54.78
CA CYS A 909 -2.89 27.96 -55.95
C CYS A 909 -1.67 27.11 -55.56
N TYR A 910 -1.21 26.21 -56.43
CA TYR A 910 0.02 25.45 -56.19
C TYR A 910 1.03 25.50 -57.35
N LEU A 911 2.30 25.27 -57.01
CA LEU A 911 3.41 25.12 -57.95
C LEU A 911 4.35 23.98 -57.51
N ASP A 912 4.64 23.05 -58.41
CA ASP A 912 5.44 21.86 -58.11
C ASP A 912 6.91 22.02 -58.54
N THR A 913 7.82 21.48 -57.72
CA THR A 913 9.23 21.28 -58.05
C THR A 913 9.64 19.85 -57.74
N GLU A 914 10.23 19.15 -58.71
CA GLU A 914 10.53 17.71 -58.58
C GLU A 914 12.03 17.43 -58.39
N VAL A 915 12.35 16.46 -57.53
CA VAL A 915 13.71 15.96 -57.30
C VAL A 915 13.71 14.45 -57.46
N THR A 916 14.38 13.96 -58.50
CA THR A 916 14.54 12.51 -58.76
C THR A 916 15.33 11.83 -57.63
N GLN A 917 14.92 10.62 -57.25
CA GLN A 917 15.56 9.84 -56.19
C GLN A 917 16.20 8.54 -56.72
N ASP A 918 17.21 8.06 -56.03
CA ASP A 918 17.94 6.84 -56.41
C ASP A 918 17.17 5.55 -56.06
N CYS A 919 17.68 4.39 -56.50
CA CYS A 919 17.06 3.09 -56.24
C CYS A 919 16.96 2.75 -54.75
N ALA A 920 17.94 3.16 -53.94
CA ALA A 920 18.03 2.82 -52.52
C ALA A 920 16.97 3.54 -51.68
N SER A 921 16.53 4.72 -52.10
CA SER A 921 15.49 5.50 -51.41
C SER A 921 14.10 4.86 -51.36
N GLY A 922 13.80 3.90 -52.24
CA GLY A 922 12.43 3.37 -52.40
C GLY A 922 11.45 4.34 -53.11
N LEU A 923 11.90 5.51 -53.55
CA LEU A 923 11.09 6.53 -54.24
C LEU A 923 11.59 6.78 -55.66
N THR A 924 10.70 7.13 -56.59
CA THR A 924 11.09 7.57 -57.94
C THR A 924 11.50 9.05 -57.96
N LYS A 925 10.73 9.88 -57.24
CA LYS A 925 10.98 11.31 -57.05
C LYS A 925 10.28 11.80 -55.78
N ILE A 926 10.72 12.95 -55.29
CA ILE A 926 10.01 13.77 -54.31
C ILE A 926 9.51 15.02 -55.03
N ILE A 927 8.22 15.35 -54.87
CA ILE A 927 7.63 16.59 -55.37
C ILE A 927 7.46 17.54 -54.19
N ASN A 928 8.13 18.69 -54.23
CA ASN A 928 7.90 19.79 -53.30
C ASN A 928 6.84 20.71 -53.91
N ARG A 929 5.61 20.61 -53.43
CA ARG A 929 4.48 21.42 -53.86
C ARG A 929 4.36 22.66 -52.98
N LYS A 930 4.56 23.85 -53.57
CA LYS A 930 4.34 25.12 -52.89
C LYS A 930 2.89 25.55 -53.06
N TRP A 931 2.13 25.58 -51.97
CA TRP A 931 0.80 26.21 -51.97
C TRP A 931 0.90 27.70 -51.64
N THR A 932 0.02 28.50 -52.23
CA THR A 932 -0.14 29.93 -51.98
C THR A 932 -1.64 30.23 -51.82
N ALA A 933 -2.02 30.72 -50.64
CA ALA A 933 -3.36 31.22 -50.36
C ALA A 933 -3.37 32.76 -50.38
N THR A 934 -4.41 33.36 -50.93
CA THR A 934 -4.63 34.83 -50.97
C THR A 934 -6.07 35.14 -50.62
N ASP A 935 -6.30 36.00 -49.62
CA ASP A 935 -7.64 36.47 -49.24
C ASP A 935 -8.14 37.62 -50.16
N ALA A 936 -9.36 38.12 -49.91
CA ALA A 936 -9.93 39.25 -50.64
C ALA A 936 -9.27 40.62 -50.31
N SER A 937 -8.62 40.72 -49.15
CA SER A 937 -7.88 41.90 -48.69
C SER A 937 -6.50 42.02 -49.34
N GLY A 938 -6.01 40.94 -49.96
CA GLY A 938 -4.72 40.82 -50.62
C GLY A 938 -3.60 40.25 -49.73
N ASN A 939 -3.89 39.78 -48.51
CA ASN A 939 -2.86 39.11 -47.69
C ASN A 939 -2.61 37.70 -48.24
N THR A 940 -1.37 37.22 -48.08
CA THR A 940 -0.94 35.95 -48.67
C THR A 940 -0.15 35.08 -47.71
N ALA A 941 -0.37 33.77 -47.78
CA ALA A 941 0.40 32.76 -47.05
C ALA A 941 0.90 31.66 -47.98
N THR A 942 2.01 31.02 -47.62
CA THR A 942 2.58 29.90 -48.39
C THR A 942 3.12 28.80 -47.48
N CYS A 943 3.00 27.56 -47.93
CA CYS A 943 3.58 26.38 -47.30
C CYS A 943 4.23 25.47 -48.35
N ILE A 944 5.06 24.51 -47.92
CA ILE A 944 5.60 23.45 -48.78
C ILE A 944 5.01 22.11 -48.33
N GLN A 945 4.29 21.45 -49.23
CA GLN A 945 3.84 20.07 -49.10
C GLN A 945 4.86 19.14 -49.77
N VAL A 946 5.38 18.16 -49.02
CA VAL A 946 6.29 17.15 -49.54
C VAL A 946 5.48 15.95 -50.00
N ILE A 947 5.62 15.55 -51.27
CA ILE A 947 4.90 14.42 -51.86
C ILE A 947 5.92 13.36 -52.28
N GLU A 948 5.84 12.20 -51.66
CA GLU A 948 6.69 11.05 -51.97
C GLU A 948 6.06 10.19 -53.07
N VAL A 949 6.76 10.05 -54.19
CA VAL A 949 6.31 9.19 -55.29
C VAL A 949 6.97 7.83 -55.15
N ARG A 950 6.20 6.84 -54.69
CA ARG A 950 6.71 5.52 -54.34
C ARG A 950 7.15 4.72 -55.57
N ARG A 951 8.30 4.07 -55.46
CA ARG A 951 8.78 3.10 -56.43
C ARG A 951 8.15 1.73 -56.13
N PRO A 952 7.78 0.93 -57.14
CA PRO A 952 7.31 -0.43 -56.91
C PRO A 952 8.41 -1.32 -56.33
N THR A 953 8.00 -2.29 -55.51
CA THR A 953 8.81 -3.41 -55.05
C THR A 953 8.33 -4.69 -55.74
N MET A 954 9.06 -5.80 -55.59
CA MET A 954 8.61 -7.09 -56.15
C MET A 954 7.25 -7.55 -55.57
N ALA A 955 6.88 -7.10 -54.36
CA ALA A 955 5.59 -7.39 -53.76
C ALA A 955 4.45 -6.54 -54.32
N SER A 956 4.75 -5.39 -54.95
CA SER A 956 3.75 -4.54 -55.62
C SER A 956 3.57 -4.88 -57.09
N VAL A 957 4.20 -5.95 -57.55
CA VAL A 957 4.17 -6.45 -58.92
C VAL A 957 3.43 -7.77 -58.93
N ASP A 958 2.19 -7.75 -59.41
CA ASP A 958 1.43 -8.97 -59.64
C ASP A 958 1.79 -9.50 -61.02
N LEU A 959 2.56 -10.58 -61.02
CA LEU A 959 2.86 -11.32 -62.24
C LEU A 959 1.62 -12.11 -62.66
N PRO A 960 1.38 -12.26 -63.97
CA PRO A 960 0.34 -13.17 -64.44
C PRO A 960 0.61 -14.61 -63.95
N PRO A 961 -0.43 -15.46 -63.80
CA PRO A 961 -0.25 -16.85 -63.40
C PRO A 961 0.66 -17.64 -64.36
N SER A 962 1.44 -18.59 -63.82
CA SER A 962 2.34 -19.47 -64.59
C SER A 962 1.65 -20.80 -64.91
N TYR A 963 1.46 -21.11 -66.20
CA TYR A 963 0.82 -22.34 -66.68
C TYR A 963 1.85 -23.34 -67.23
N ASP A 964 2.65 -23.92 -66.33
CA ASP A 964 3.80 -24.76 -66.66
C ASP A 964 3.69 -26.22 -66.16
N ASP A 965 2.50 -26.66 -65.75
CA ASP A 965 2.20 -27.94 -65.08
C ASP A 965 2.80 -28.07 -63.66
N ILE A 966 3.53 -27.08 -63.17
CA ILE A 966 4.08 -27.06 -61.80
C ILE A 966 3.16 -26.22 -60.90
N ASP A 967 2.88 -24.98 -61.30
CA ASP A 967 2.06 -24.05 -60.52
C ASP A 967 0.58 -24.15 -60.89
N GLU A 968 0.27 -24.18 -62.19
CA GLU A 968 -1.07 -24.41 -62.74
C GLU A 968 -1.00 -25.39 -63.93
N PRO A 969 -2.06 -26.17 -64.21
CA PRO A 969 -2.07 -27.12 -65.32
C PRO A 969 -1.79 -26.42 -66.65
N ALA A 970 -0.85 -26.96 -67.42
CA ALA A 970 -0.56 -26.46 -68.75
C ALA A 970 -1.80 -26.58 -69.65
N LEU A 971 -1.92 -25.61 -70.55
CA LEU A 971 -3.03 -25.56 -71.50
C LEU A 971 -3.06 -26.85 -72.33
N SER A 972 -4.20 -27.55 -72.31
CA SER A 972 -4.35 -28.83 -73.01
C SER A 972 -4.14 -28.68 -74.52
N CYS A 973 -3.17 -29.42 -75.08
CA CYS A 973 -2.85 -29.44 -76.50
C CYS A 973 -3.95 -30.04 -77.42
N GLY A 974 -5.13 -30.35 -76.88
CA GLY A 974 -6.22 -31.07 -77.58
C GLY A 974 -7.29 -30.19 -78.24
N GLY A 975 -7.25 -28.86 -78.11
CA GLY A 975 -8.18 -27.91 -78.71
C GLY A 975 -7.50 -26.88 -79.63
N GLN A 976 -8.27 -26.03 -80.34
CA GLN A 976 -7.70 -24.93 -81.14
C GLN A 976 -6.75 -24.11 -80.27
N PHE A 977 -5.55 -23.79 -80.80
CA PHE A 977 -4.57 -22.94 -80.13
C PHE A 977 -5.28 -21.69 -79.60
N PRO A 978 -5.22 -21.42 -78.28
CA PRO A 978 -5.87 -20.25 -77.73
C PRO A 978 -5.19 -19.02 -78.33
N THR A 979 -5.97 -18.16 -78.99
CA THR A 979 -5.46 -16.88 -79.50
C THR A 979 -5.10 -15.99 -78.31
N PRO A 980 -4.17 -15.02 -78.45
CA PRO A 980 -3.89 -14.03 -77.39
C PRO A 980 -5.16 -13.39 -76.81
N ASP A 981 -6.11 -12.99 -77.67
CA ASP A 981 -7.41 -12.44 -77.26
C ASP A 981 -8.29 -13.41 -76.46
N TYR A 982 -8.19 -14.73 -76.76
CA TYR A 982 -8.91 -15.74 -76.00
C TYR A 982 -8.29 -15.89 -74.61
N LEU A 983 -6.95 -15.89 -74.49
CA LEU A 983 -6.24 -15.97 -73.22
C LEU A 983 -6.45 -14.72 -72.34
N GLU A 984 -6.45 -13.52 -72.92
CA GLU A 984 -6.80 -12.27 -72.20
C GLU A 984 -8.24 -12.31 -71.68
N GLY A 985 -9.19 -12.79 -72.49
CA GLY A 985 -10.61 -12.87 -72.11
C GLY A 985 -10.93 -13.84 -70.96
N ILE A 986 -10.01 -14.74 -70.61
CA ILE A 986 -10.11 -15.66 -69.47
C ILE A 986 -9.03 -15.42 -68.40
N GLY A 987 -8.24 -14.34 -68.50
CA GLY A 987 -7.26 -13.91 -67.49
C GLY A 987 -5.94 -14.69 -67.47
N LEU A 988 -5.62 -15.44 -68.53
CA LEU A 988 -4.48 -16.37 -68.58
C LEU A 988 -3.26 -15.86 -69.39
N GLN A 989 -3.29 -14.61 -69.86
CA GLN A 989 -2.10 -13.83 -70.27
C GLN A 989 -2.21 -12.43 -69.67
N GLY A 990 -1.09 -11.87 -69.20
CA GLY A 990 -1.06 -10.52 -68.66
C GLY A 990 0.33 -9.89 -68.68
N TYR A 991 0.37 -8.57 -68.73
CA TYR A 991 1.53 -7.77 -68.32
C TYR A 991 1.56 -7.71 -66.80
N PRO A 992 2.72 -7.55 -66.15
CA PRO A 992 2.77 -7.31 -64.71
C PRO A 992 1.87 -6.13 -64.33
N TYR A 993 0.99 -6.32 -63.37
CA TYR A 993 0.26 -5.22 -62.76
C TYR A 993 1.16 -4.61 -61.69
N VAL A 994 1.35 -3.30 -61.77
CA VAL A 994 2.16 -2.57 -60.81
C VAL A 994 1.24 -1.66 -60.03
N PHE A 995 1.14 -1.88 -58.72
CA PHE A 995 0.10 -1.24 -57.89
C PHE A 995 -1.31 -1.37 -58.51
N GLY A 996 -1.67 -2.56 -58.99
CA GLY A 996 -3.02 -2.85 -59.49
C GLY A 996 -3.43 -2.17 -60.81
N LYS A 997 -2.52 -1.54 -61.56
CA LYS A 997 -2.79 -1.03 -62.92
C LYS A 997 -1.84 -1.61 -63.98
N PRO A 998 -2.29 -1.74 -65.25
CA PRO A 998 -1.41 -2.05 -66.37
C PRO A 998 -0.39 -0.92 -66.53
N ASP A 999 0.88 -1.24 -66.28
CA ASP A 999 2.10 -0.42 -66.41
C ASP A 999 1.92 1.11 -66.62
N GLY A 1000 2.13 1.89 -65.56
CA GLY A 1000 2.12 3.37 -65.59
C GLY A 1000 3.33 4.03 -64.93
N CYS A 1001 4.23 3.25 -64.34
CA CYS A 1001 5.51 3.75 -63.88
C CYS A 1001 6.47 3.54 -65.04
N SER A 1002 7.25 4.52 -65.45
CA SER A 1002 8.32 4.32 -66.44
C SER A 1002 9.43 3.45 -65.84
N ILE A 1003 9.13 2.16 -65.66
CA ILE A 1003 10.06 1.12 -65.27
C ILE A 1003 10.80 0.81 -66.56
N GLY A 1004 11.99 1.36 -66.70
CA GLY A 1004 12.86 1.09 -67.84
C GLY A 1004 13.29 -0.38 -67.84
N TRP A 1005 12.43 -1.27 -68.34
CA TRP A 1005 12.78 -2.63 -68.66
C TRP A 1005 13.72 -2.58 -69.88
N THR A 1006 15.02 -2.57 -69.62
CA THR A 1006 16.05 -2.93 -70.61
C THR A 1006 16.57 -4.31 -70.33
#